data_AF-A0A6N7H6L5-F1
#
_entry.id   AF-A0A6N7H6L5-F1
#
_cell.length_a   1.000
_cell.length_b   1.000
_cell.length_c   1.000
_cell.angle_alpha   90.00
_cell.angle_beta   90.00
_cell.angle_gamma   90.00
#
_symmetry.space_group_name_H-M   'P 1'
#
loop_
_entity.id
_entity.type
_entity.pdbx_description
1 polymer ?
#
loop_
_entity_poly.entity_id
_entity_poly.type
_entity_poly.pdbx_seq_one_letter_code
_entity_poly.pdbx_strand_id
1 'polypeptide(L)'
;MVVASVGSCADTGGDGGDLIGEGTFIASGDWVGAAGVGVEEVEYVAAEQGVDDSQFVHEPAVRVGIVDRRDAVGARRGRGDLLVGHGGDQSSLVVAVTFCATLEITVSSACGQLNALDATWTRLATTYREVRGASLMRTFRTVLEQRIWERRQTLEEFVDYAENFAREHNEPGSLGVRHLQRLAAGRGPGGRPLGALRPATARLLERIFGVSVDELLASPPRSVVADVEDMASAPGVTSRPTSGHVARSRRVRATGDEALGERGADANEMRAMSFEWLDERAGWIPDTTRRKVASRVRKLARGDVFDRNIRRAHVTRSQLAHALLQYYNIDGEPGFGLYCAHVSGQQEIRTTILSRTEWLNLGCSLTPDVDRVGLADVEPANVVLDAFEARHAVNRLAEAVVLDVRLTGKPLYRLLDIDIGAGGISGHVGTAPFVEYALTMDLLEDELADALIENRDTRTGDLPLRGRYLPDVASVLDFPGRLCAGGVLGLCAIARPADAYRGPADYALLVQERSSQVVNAAGRLAVIPKGFHEPLNDVRADTLIGASLRREMEEELFGRVEVDSTADVHRAAAPMHPTRLSEPMRWLMDEPDRLRMECTGFGLNLISGNYEFASLIVIEDEGFWSRFGGDIEANWESAGLRLYSSLDSHLIAKLVADESWSNEGLFAFLQGLRRLQETGGRRVDLPAIELD
;
A
#
# COMPACT_ATOMS: atom_id res chain seq x y z
N MET A 1 -27.82 -9.82 -35.60
CA MET A 1 -28.68 -9.36 -36.70
C MET A 1 -28.00 -8.14 -37.31
N VAL A 2 -27.60 -8.25 -38.57
CA VAL A 2 -26.83 -7.26 -39.33
C VAL A 2 -27.79 -6.22 -39.90
N VAL A 3 -27.53 -4.92 -39.70
CA VAL A 3 -27.88 -3.88 -40.68
C VAL A 3 -26.78 -2.81 -40.66
N ALA A 4 -26.15 -2.65 -41.81
CA ALA A 4 -25.31 -1.52 -42.18
C ALA A 4 -26.16 -0.46 -42.89
N SER A 5 -25.80 0.82 -42.79
CA SER A 5 -26.01 1.76 -43.89
C SER A 5 -24.96 2.87 -43.86
N VAL A 6 -24.54 3.24 -45.07
CA VAL A 6 -23.42 4.11 -45.45
C VAL A 6 -23.98 5.41 -46.08
N GLY A 7 -23.20 6.49 -46.01
CA GLY A 7 -23.24 7.64 -46.93
C GLY A 7 -23.74 8.94 -46.27
N SER A 8 -23.23 10.14 -46.55
CA SER A 8 -22.24 10.64 -47.51
C SER A 8 -21.99 12.12 -47.19
N CYS A 9 -20.81 12.64 -47.53
CA CYS A 9 -20.35 14.02 -47.49
C CYS A 9 -21.27 15.06 -48.15
N ALA A 10 -21.24 16.31 -47.66
CA ALA A 10 -20.91 17.51 -48.45
C ALA A 10 -20.79 18.78 -47.58
N ASP A 11 -19.79 19.59 -47.93
CA ASP A 11 -19.51 20.97 -47.52
C ASP A 11 -20.70 21.93 -47.55
N THR A 12 -20.68 22.95 -46.68
CA THR A 12 -20.64 24.37 -47.08
C THR A 12 -20.41 25.25 -45.85
N GLY A 13 -19.46 26.19 -45.97
CA GLY A 13 -19.17 27.19 -44.95
C GLY A 13 -20.21 28.31 -44.89
N GLY A 14 -20.10 29.12 -43.84
CA GLY A 14 -20.87 30.35 -43.69
C GLY A 14 -20.59 31.01 -42.35
N ASP A 15 -19.81 32.08 -42.40
CA ASP A 15 -19.59 33.07 -41.33
C ASP A 15 -20.89 33.59 -40.70
N GLY A 16 -20.79 33.96 -39.41
CA GLY A 16 -21.35 35.23 -38.96
C GLY A 16 -22.33 35.18 -37.78
N GLY A 17 -21.90 35.79 -36.66
CA GLY A 17 -22.71 36.78 -35.97
C GLY A 17 -23.31 36.37 -34.63
N ASP A 18 -22.75 36.99 -33.58
CA ASP A 18 -23.37 37.21 -32.26
C ASP A 18 -24.85 37.62 -32.35
N LEU A 19 -25.65 37.18 -31.36
CA LEU A 19 -26.34 38.06 -30.39
C LEU A 19 -27.40 37.26 -29.59
N ILE A 20 -27.19 37.23 -28.27
CA ILE A 20 -28.16 37.47 -27.17
C ILE A 20 -29.61 36.96 -27.36
N GLY A 21 -30.06 36.10 -26.45
CA GLY A 21 -31.48 35.87 -26.21
C GLY A 21 -31.77 34.86 -25.11
N GLU A 22 -32.08 35.37 -23.92
CA GLU A 22 -32.71 34.66 -22.80
C GLU A 22 -33.97 33.90 -23.23
N GLY A 23 -34.29 32.79 -22.56
CA GLY A 23 -35.55 32.09 -22.78
C GLY A 23 -35.73 30.80 -21.99
N THR A 24 -36.00 30.94 -20.70
CA THR A 24 -36.57 29.89 -19.84
C THR A 24 -37.85 29.32 -20.46
N PHE A 25 -37.95 28.00 -20.60
CA PHE A 25 -39.23 27.31 -20.77
C PHE A 25 -39.31 26.10 -19.84
N ILE A 26 -40.17 26.25 -18.83
CA ILE A 26 -40.77 25.16 -18.07
C ILE A 26 -41.88 24.58 -18.95
N ALA A 27 -41.83 23.28 -19.22
CA ALA A 27 -42.97 22.54 -19.75
C ALA A 27 -43.19 21.29 -18.91
N SER A 28 -44.08 21.44 -17.93
CA SER A 28 -44.89 20.38 -17.34
C SER A 28 -45.83 19.78 -18.38
N GLY A 29 -45.99 18.46 -18.40
CA GLY A 29 -46.98 17.78 -19.23
C GLY A 29 -47.02 16.28 -19.00
N ASP A 30 -47.74 15.87 -17.96
CA ASP A 30 -48.26 14.51 -17.79
C ASP A 30 -49.19 14.14 -18.96
N TRP A 31 -49.07 12.91 -19.51
CA TRP A 31 -50.21 12.14 -20.03
C TRP A 31 -49.95 10.62 -19.91
N VAL A 32 -50.63 10.04 -18.92
CA VAL A 32 -51.31 8.74 -18.82
C VAL A 32 -51.24 7.78 -20.02
N GLY A 33 -50.93 6.51 -19.76
CA GLY A 33 -51.13 5.40 -20.70
C GLY A 33 -50.76 4.01 -20.18
N ALA A 34 -51.62 3.42 -19.36
CA ALA A 34 -51.51 2.13 -18.68
C ALA A 34 -51.25 0.88 -19.56
N ALA A 35 -50.44 -0.04 -19.02
CA ALA A 35 -50.66 -1.50 -18.92
C ALA A 35 -49.46 -2.10 -18.14
N GLY A 36 -49.55 -2.87 -17.06
CA GLY A 36 -50.66 -3.62 -16.49
C GLY A 36 -50.34 -5.11 -16.39
N VAL A 37 -49.33 -5.53 -15.60
CA VAL A 37 -49.15 -6.85 -14.94
C VAL A 37 -48.19 -6.58 -13.77
N GLY A 38 -48.38 -6.94 -12.50
CA GLY A 38 -49.32 -7.87 -11.87
C GLY A 38 -48.58 -8.74 -10.85
N VAL A 39 -48.24 -8.14 -9.70
CA VAL A 39 -48.20 -8.66 -8.31
C VAL A 39 -47.42 -9.94 -7.98
N GLU A 40 -46.45 -9.84 -7.06
CA GLU A 40 -46.53 -10.50 -5.74
C GLU A 40 -45.57 -9.84 -4.72
N GLU A 41 -46.13 -9.00 -3.85
CA GLU A 41 -45.54 -8.57 -2.57
C GLU A 41 -45.77 -9.66 -1.53
N VAL A 42 -44.71 -10.02 -0.79
CA VAL A 42 -44.82 -10.85 0.42
C VAL A 42 -44.74 -9.92 1.63
N GLU A 43 -45.89 -9.74 2.28
CA GLU A 43 -46.05 -9.13 3.60
C GLU A 43 -45.29 -9.93 4.67
N TYR A 44 -44.36 -9.29 5.37
CA TYR A 44 -43.83 -9.80 6.64
C TYR A 44 -44.69 -9.27 7.79
N VAL A 45 -45.48 -10.17 8.39
CA VAL A 45 -46.19 -9.92 9.63
C VAL A 45 -45.21 -10.03 10.80
N ALA A 46 -45.00 -8.92 11.50
CA ALA A 46 -44.35 -8.89 12.80
C ALA A 46 -45.27 -9.52 13.86
N ALA A 47 -44.78 -10.56 14.54
CA ALA A 47 -45.40 -11.09 15.74
C ALA A 47 -44.52 -10.77 16.95
N GLU A 48 -44.93 -9.79 17.73
CA GLU A 48 -44.48 -9.60 19.11
C GLU A 48 -45.11 -10.67 20.00
N GLN A 49 -44.29 -11.49 20.66
CA GLN A 49 -44.64 -12.08 21.95
C GLN A 49 -43.37 -12.18 22.80
N GLY A 50 -43.33 -11.39 23.89
CA GLY A 50 -42.37 -11.58 24.97
C GLY A 50 -42.89 -12.61 25.97
N VAL A 51 -42.01 -13.51 26.42
CA VAL A 51 -42.04 -14.12 27.75
C VAL A 51 -40.59 -14.38 28.19
N ASP A 52 -40.34 -14.08 29.44
CA ASP A 52 -39.08 -14.10 30.17
C ASP A 52 -38.71 -15.49 30.73
N ASP A 53 -37.41 -15.64 30.94
CA ASP A 53 -36.67 -16.41 31.94
C ASP A 53 -36.51 -17.96 31.95
N SER A 54 -35.21 -18.30 32.05
CA SER A 54 -34.58 -19.41 32.79
C SER A 54 -34.24 -20.76 32.10
N GLN A 55 -32.92 -21.01 32.10
CA GLN A 55 -32.20 -22.29 32.19
C GLN A 55 -32.44 -23.38 31.14
N PHE A 56 -31.42 -23.69 30.33
CA PHE A 56 -30.85 -25.04 30.23
C PHE A 56 -29.47 -25.00 29.57
N VAL A 57 -28.49 -25.57 30.27
CA VAL A 57 -27.15 -25.93 29.82
C VAL A 57 -27.28 -27.09 28.82
N HIS A 58 -26.59 -27.07 27.68
CA HIS A 58 -25.91 -28.25 27.11
C HIS A 58 -25.00 -27.88 25.93
N GLU A 59 -23.73 -28.31 26.04
CA GLU A 59 -22.71 -28.38 25.00
C GLU A 59 -23.12 -29.30 23.84
N PRO A 60 -22.64 -29.08 22.60
CA PRO A 60 -22.59 -30.13 21.59
C PRO A 60 -21.17 -30.71 21.47
N ALA A 61 -21.02 -31.95 21.94
CA ALA A 61 -19.89 -32.82 21.60
C ALA A 61 -20.14 -33.48 20.24
N VAL A 62 -19.26 -33.20 19.28
CA VAL A 62 -19.21 -33.87 17.97
C VAL A 62 -18.61 -35.26 18.14
N ARG A 63 -19.39 -36.32 17.82
CA ARG A 63 -18.89 -37.68 17.65
C ARG A 63 -18.87 -38.07 16.18
N VAL A 64 -17.66 -38.36 15.70
CA VAL A 64 -17.37 -38.98 14.41
C VAL A 64 -17.66 -40.48 14.51
N GLY A 65 -18.54 -40.99 13.64
CA GLY A 65 -18.82 -42.41 13.49
C GLY A 65 -18.30 -42.92 12.14
N ILE A 66 -17.32 -43.82 12.16
CA ILE A 66 -16.84 -44.58 11.00
C ILE A 66 -17.73 -45.82 10.85
N VAL A 67 -18.30 -46.05 9.66
CA VAL A 67 -18.94 -47.31 9.32
C VAL A 67 -18.30 -47.88 8.05
N ASP A 68 -17.62 -49.00 8.26
CA ASP A 68 -17.10 -49.92 7.26
C ASP A 68 -18.23 -50.88 6.81
N ARG A 69 -18.31 -51.18 5.51
CA ARG A 69 -19.20 -52.21 4.98
C ARG A 69 -18.58 -52.91 3.76
N ARG A 70 -18.12 -54.14 4.00
CA ARG A 70 -18.11 -55.24 3.02
C ARG A 70 -19.30 -56.17 3.26
N ASP A 71 -19.66 -56.85 2.17
CA ASP A 71 -20.55 -58.02 2.05
C ASP A 71 -22.06 -57.77 2.24
N ALA A 72 -22.99 -58.44 1.55
CA ALA A 72 -23.01 -59.30 0.36
C ALA A 72 -24.49 -59.64 0.09
N VAL A 73 -24.84 -59.83 -1.19
CA VAL A 73 -25.79 -60.83 -1.74
C VAL A 73 -27.27 -60.81 -1.33
N GLY A 74 -28.14 -60.82 -2.37
CA GLY A 74 -29.50 -61.41 -2.32
C GLY A 74 -30.55 -60.58 -3.06
N ALA A 75 -30.70 -60.69 -4.38
CA ALA A 75 -31.51 -61.68 -5.11
C ALA A 75 -33.01 -61.32 -5.27
N ARG A 76 -33.47 -61.48 -6.53
CA ARG A 76 -34.86 -61.66 -7.05
C ARG A 76 -35.73 -60.40 -7.17
N ARG A 77 -36.64 -60.26 -8.16
CA ARG A 77 -36.92 -60.82 -9.51
C ARG A 77 -38.24 -60.13 -9.91
N GLY A 78 -38.42 -59.73 -11.16
CA GLY A 78 -39.72 -59.34 -11.74
C GLY A 78 -39.52 -58.29 -12.84
N ARG A 79 -39.28 -58.65 -14.11
CA ARG A 79 -40.18 -59.15 -15.18
C ARG A 79 -41.32 -58.21 -15.61
N GLY A 80 -41.26 -57.88 -16.91
CA GLY A 80 -42.35 -57.49 -17.79
C GLY A 80 -42.28 -56.03 -18.21
N ASP A 81 -42.37 -55.60 -19.47
CA ASP A 81 -42.35 -56.23 -20.80
C ASP A 81 -42.28 -55.06 -21.81
N LEU A 82 -41.76 -55.35 -23.01
CA LEU A 82 -41.97 -54.72 -24.33
C LEU A 82 -42.34 -53.22 -24.45
N LEU A 83 -41.56 -52.49 -25.27
CA LEU A 83 -41.96 -52.12 -26.64
C LEU A 83 -40.77 -51.55 -27.44
N VAL A 84 -40.65 -52.03 -28.68
CA VAL A 84 -39.69 -51.60 -29.70
C VAL A 84 -40.24 -50.38 -30.43
N GLY A 85 -39.42 -49.36 -30.62
CA GLY A 85 -39.70 -48.22 -31.50
C GLY A 85 -38.39 -47.53 -31.90
N HIS A 86 -37.96 -47.76 -33.14
CA HIS A 86 -36.84 -47.07 -33.78
C HIS A 86 -37.15 -45.59 -34.03
N GLY A 87 -36.15 -44.73 -33.87
CA GLY A 87 -36.07 -43.48 -34.63
C GLY A 87 -35.39 -42.33 -33.90
N GLY A 88 -34.18 -42.00 -34.34
CA GLY A 88 -33.80 -40.60 -34.55
C GLY A 88 -33.29 -39.80 -33.35
N ASP A 89 -31.98 -39.55 -33.42
CA ASP A 89 -31.31 -38.29 -33.08
C ASP A 89 -31.11 -37.84 -31.63
N GLN A 90 -29.82 -37.86 -31.27
CA GLN A 90 -29.04 -36.87 -30.55
C GLN A 90 -29.75 -36.00 -29.51
N SER A 91 -29.51 -36.34 -28.24
CA SER A 91 -29.44 -35.37 -27.14
C SER A 91 -28.42 -35.87 -26.12
N SER A 92 -27.32 -35.13 -26.02
CA SER A 92 -26.20 -35.37 -25.12
C SER A 92 -26.64 -35.19 -23.67
N LEU A 93 -26.63 -36.27 -22.88
CA LEU A 93 -26.62 -36.24 -21.42
C LEU A 93 -25.38 -37.00 -20.97
N VAL A 94 -24.28 -36.27 -20.76
CA VAL A 94 -23.02 -36.84 -20.28
C VAL A 94 -23.10 -36.92 -18.76
N VAL A 95 -23.52 -38.07 -18.25
CA VAL A 95 -23.15 -38.54 -16.91
C VAL A 95 -21.87 -39.35 -17.08
N ALA A 96 -20.78 -38.83 -16.51
CA ALA A 96 -19.47 -39.44 -16.54
C ALA A 96 -19.47 -40.81 -15.82
N VAL A 97 -19.17 -41.86 -16.57
CA VAL A 97 -18.81 -43.17 -16.03
C VAL A 97 -17.32 -43.39 -16.30
N THR A 98 -16.59 -43.52 -15.21
CA THR A 98 -15.16 -43.83 -15.10
C THR A 98 -14.79 -45.11 -15.85
N PHE A 99 -13.83 -45.02 -16.77
CA PHE A 99 -13.10 -46.19 -17.29
C PHE A 99 -11.64 -46.10 -16.85
N CYS A 100 -11.20 -47.09 -16.05
CA CYS A 100 -9.80 -47.37 -15.81
C CYS A 100 -9.16 -47.90 -17.10
N ALA A 101 -8.12 -47.22 -17.58
CA ALA A 101 -7.15 -47.79 -18.50
C ALA A 101 -5.79 -47.86 -17.79
N THR A 102 -5.33 -49.08 -17.58
CA THR A 102 -4.03 -49.46 -17.04
C THR A 102 -2.95 -49.11 -18.07
N LEU A 103 -1.99 -48.26 -17.72
CA LEU A 103 -0.75 -48.08 -18.48
C LEU A 103 0.41 -48.56 -17.59
N GLU A 104 1.02 -49.69 -17.96
CA GLU A 104 2.29 -50.14 -17.41
C GLU A 104 3.41 -49.22 -17.91
N ILE A 105 4.01 -48.43 -17.02
CA ILE A 105 5.27 -47.74 -17.26
C ILE A 105 6.36 -48.43 -16.43
N THR A 106 7.39 -48.87 -17.12
CA THR A 106 8.55 -49.61 -16.61
C THR A 106 9.28 -48.84 -15.50
N VAL A 107 9.17 -49.35 -14.27
CA VAL A 107 9.85 -48.86 -13.06
C VAL A 107 11.33 -49.24 -13.12
N SER A 108 12.12 -48.44 -13.82
CA SER A 108 13.60 -48.47 -13.67
C SER A 108 14.23 -47.11 -13.98
N SER A 109 13.64 -46.33 -14.90
CA SER A 109 14.10 -44.97 -15.20
C SER A 109 13.65 -43.92 -14.16
N ALA A 110 12.50 -44.14 -13.51
CA ALA A 110 11.94 -43.20 -12.52
C ALA A 110 12.69 -43.18 -11.17
N CYS A 111 13.23 -44.31 -10.70
CA CYS A 111 14.01 -44.34 -9.45
C CYS A 111 15.36 -43.62 -9.59
N GLY A 112 15.98 -43.64 -10.78
CA GLY A 112 17.21 -42.90 -11.04
C GLY A 112 17.00 -41.38 -11.03
N GLN A 113 15.87 -40.91 -11.57
CA GLN A 113 15.51 -39.49 -11.60
C GLN A 113 15.05 -38.98 -10.23
N LEU A 114 14.34 -39.79 -9.44
CA LEU A 114 13.91 -39.42 -8.08
C LEU A 114 15.09 -39.36 -7.10
N ASN A 115 16.05 -40.27 -7.17
CA ASN A 115 17.27 -40.21 -6.34
C ASN A 115 18.20 -39.06 -6.75
N ALA A 116 18.23 -38.71 -8.04
CA ALA A 116 18.96 -37.53 -8.51
C ALA A 116 18.29 -36.22 -8.06
N LEU A 117 16.95 -36.17 -8.04
CA LEU A 117 16.20 -35.04 -7.49
C LEU A 117 16.39 -34.91 -5.98
N ASP A 118 16.35 -36.00 -5.22
CA ASP A 118 16.54 -35.98 -3.76
C ASP A 118 17.97 -35.58 -3.34
N ALA A 119 18.99 -36.02 -4.09
CA ALA A 119 20.36 -35.58 -3.90
C ALA A 119 20.57 -34.10 -4.28
N THR A 120 19.83 -33.61 -5.29
CA THR A 120 19.87 -32.20 -5.71
C THR A 120 19.12 -31.31 -4.71
N TRP A 121 17.99 -31.79 -4.17
CA TRP A 121 17.25 -31.13 -3.10
C TRP A 121 18.01 -31.10 -1.79
N THR A 122 18.73 -32.17 -1.44
CA THR A 122 19.56 -32.19 -0.22
C THR A 122 20.77 -31.26 -0.36
N ARG A 123 21.40 -31.18 -1.54
CA ARG A 123 22.46 -30.19 -1.82
C ARG A 123 21.92 -28.77 -1.83
N LEU A 124 20.79 -28.51 -2.49
CA LEU A 124 20.13 -27.21 -2.48
C LEU A 124 19.70 -26.83 -1.07
N ALA A 125 19.13 -27.72 -0.25
CA ALA A 125 18.73 -27.44 1.12
C ALA A 125 19.93 -27.24 2.08
N THR A 126 21.09 -27.80 1.77
CA THR A 126 22.34 -27.57 2.51
C THR A 126 22.96 -26.24 2.11
N THR A 127 23.04 -25.95 0.80
CA THR A 127 23.46 -24.64 0.27
C THR A 127 22.49 -23.53 0.69
N TYR A 128 21.18 -23.80 0.77
CA TYR A 128 20.17 -22.85 1.24
C TYR A 128 20.25 -22.63 2.75
N ARG A 129 20.68 -23.64 3.54
CA ARG A 129 21.00 -23.49 4.97
C ARG A 129 22.30 -22.73 5.19
N GLU A 130 23.32 -22.96 4.38
CA GLU A 130 24.59 -22.22 4.43
C GLU A 130 24.43 -20.76 3.96
N VAL A 131 23.58 -20.52 2.94
CA VAL A 131 23.25 -19.17 2.45
C VAL A 131 22.29 -18.44 3.39
N ARG A 132 21.32 -19.10 4.04
CA ARG A 132 20.52 -18.49 5.12
C ARG A 132 21.32 -18.25 6.40
N GLY A 133 22.26 -19.14 6.73
CA GLY A 133 23.15 -18.97 7.90
C GLY A 133 24.20 -17.88 7.70
N ALA A 134 24.61 -17.62 6.45
CA ALA A 134 25.52 -16.54 6.08
C ALA A 134 24.80 -15.20 5.79
N SER A 135 23.46 -15.16 5.85
CA SER A 135 22.68 -13.93 5.70
C SER A 135 22.77 -13.06 6.97
N LEU A 136 23.88 -12.30 6.99
CA LEU A 136 24.04 -10.94 7.54
C LEU A 136 24.11 -10.75 9.06
N MET A 137 25.07 -11.40 9.72
CA MET A 137 25.87 -10.66 10.71
C MET A 137 26.75 -9.66 9.95
N ARG A 138 26.24 -8.45 9.73
CA ARG A 138 27.03 -7.36 9.14
C ARG A 138 28.22 -7.09 10.06
N THR A 139 29.42 -7.47 9.64
CA THR A 139 30.64 -7.22 10.41
C THR A 139 31.00 -5.75 10.34
N PHE A 140 30.65 -4.98 11.38
CA PHE A 140 31.02 -3.58 11.49
C PHE A 140 32.53 -3.45 11.75
N ARG A 141 33.16 -2.49 11.09
CA ARG A 141 34.61 -2.27 11.18
C ARG A 141 34.97 -1.43 12.40
N THR A 142 34.06 -0.54 12.78
CA THR A 142 34.18 0.33 13.96
C THR A 142 32.88 0.33 14.75
N VAL A 143 32.96 0.61 16.05
CA VAL A 143 31.77 0.87 16.88
C VAL A 143 30.99 2.07 16.33
N LEU A 144 31.65 3.06 15.71
CA LEU A 144 31.01 4.19 15.06
C LEU A 144 30.10 3.75 13.90
N GLU A 145 30.59 2.89 13.01
CA GLU A 145 29.78 2.32 11.92
C GLU A 145 28.59 1.55 12.49
N GLN A 146 28.82 0.74 13.52
CA GLN A 146 27.75 0.02 14.22
C GLN A 146 26.73 0.99 14.82
N ARG A 147 27.16 2.04 15.52
CA ARG A 147 26.27 3.00 16.19
C ARG A 147 25.46 3.85 15.20
N ILE A 148 26.04 4.24 14.08
CA ILE A 148 25.30 4.93 13.00
C ILE A 148 24.25 3.98 12.40
N TRP A 149 24.64 2.72 12.17
CA TRP A 149 23.72 1.69 11.69
C TRP A 149 22.62 1.35 12.71
N GLU A 150 22.92 1.29 14.01
CA GLU A 150 21.95 1.09 15.10
C GLU A 150 20.95 2.25 15.19
N ARG A 151 21.38 3.47 14.82
CA ARG A 151 20.52 4.64 14.65
C ARG A 151 19.76 4.63 13.32
N ARG A 152 20.05 3.67 12.44
CA ARG A 152 19.46 3.49 11.11
C ARG A 152 19.57 4.72 10.23
N GLN A 153 20.67 5.46 10.38
CA GLN A 153 20.98 6.62 9.54
C GLN A 153 21.96 6.21 8.44
N THR A 154 21.80 6.74 7.24
CA THR A 154 22.89 6.78 6.25
C THR A 154 24.02 7.67 6.77
N LEU A 155 25.18 7.63 6.13
CA LEU A 155 26.29 8.49 6.56
C LEU A 155 25.99 9.96 6.27
N GLU A 156 25.24 10.21 5.20
CA GLU A 156 24.71 11.50 4.77
C GLU A 156 23.71 12.03 5.81
N GLU A 157 22.67 11.25 6.15
CA GLU A 157 21.70 11.61 7.18
C GLU A 157 22.33 11.84 8.56
N PHE A 158 23.34 11.03 8.91
CA PHE A 158 24.05 11.23 10.17
C PHE A 158 24.86 12.53 10.17
N VAL A 159 25.43 12.92 9.02
CA VAL A 159 26.14 14.20 8.90
C VAL A 159 25.18 15.36 9.12
N ASP A 160 24.02 15.35 8.45
CA ASP A 160 23.02 16.41 8.61
C ASP A 160 22.52 16.51 10.05
N TYR A 161 22.27 15.35 10.68
CA TYR A 161 21.96 15.26 12.10
C TYR A 161 23.07 15.85 12.97
N ALA A 162 24.33 15.49 12.72
CA ALA A 162 25.47 15.95 13.51
C ALA A 162 25.70 17.47 13.37
N GLU A 163 25.45 18.05 12.19
CA GLU A 163 25.52 19.49 11.97
C GLU A 163 24.41 20.25 12.70
N ASN A 164 23.17 19.74 12.67
CA ASN A 164 22.06 20.31 13.44
C ASN A 164 22.33 20.21 14.94
N PHE A 165 22.78 19.04 15.42
CA PHE A 165 23.16 18.84 16.81
C PHE A 165 24.25 19.80 17.25
N ALA A 166 25.27 20.02 16.42
CA ALA A 166 26.34 20.97 16.70
C ALA A 166 25.83 22.41 16.84
N ARG A 167 24.89 22.82 15.98
CA ARG A 167 24.26 24.14 16.03
C ARG A 167 23.43 24.34 17.30
N GLU A 168 22.60 23.36 17.64
CA GLU A 168 21.72 23.41 18.82
C GLU A 168 22.50 23.42 20.15
N HIS A 169 23.62 22.71 20.20
CA HIS A 169 24.42 22.56 21.41
C HIS A 169 25.65 23.48 21.46
N ASN A 170 25.76 24.43 20.52
CA ASN A 170 26.90 25.35 20.37
C ASN A 170 28.26 24.63 20.33
N GLU A 171 28.33 23.47 19.68
CA GLU A 171 29.58 22.74 19.47
C GLU A 171 30.30 23.26 18.21
N PRO A 172 31.60 23.61 18.29
CA PRO A 172 32.34 24.19 17.16
C PRO A 172 32.78 23.15 16.10
N GLY A 173 32.25 21.93 16.15
CA GLY A 173 32.64 20.82 15.28
C GLY A 173 31.80 20.77 14.00
N SER A 174 32.44 20.45 12.88
CA SER A 174 31.76 20.04 11.64
C SER A 174 32.22 18.64 11.21
N LEU A 175 31.35 17.95 10.50
CA LEU A 175 31.56 16.56 10.08
C LEU A 175 31.08 16.39 8.64
N GLY A 176 32.00 16.33 7.67
CA GLY A 176 31.61 16.04 6.29
C GLY A 176 31.46 14.53 6.02
N VAL A 177 30.61 14.15 5.06
CA VAL A 177 30.31 12.74 4.70
C VAL A 177 31.57 11.95 4.40
N ARG A 178 32.49 12.50 3.61
CA ARG A 178 33.77 11.85 3.28
C ARG A 178 34.65 11.63 4.52
N HIS A 179 34.58 12.53 5.50
CA HIS A 179 35.29 12.35 6.76
C HIS A 179 34.67 11.21 7.55
N LEU A 180 33.35 11.21 7.69
CA LEU A 180 32.61 10.18 8.41
C LEU A 180 32.80 8.79 7.79
N GLN A 181 32.72 8.66 6.47
CA GLN A 181 33.02 7.42 5.73
C GLN A 181 34.40 6.86 6.09
N ARG A 182 35.42 7.73 6.18
CA ARG A 182 36.78 7.34 6.57
C ARG A 182 36.85 6.86 8.03
N LEU A 183 36.12 7.51 8.94
CA LEU A 183 36.06 7.11 10.35
C LEU A 183 35.34 5.76 10.51
N ALA A 184 34.18 5.59 9.88
CA ALA A 184 33.41 4.36 9.90
C ALA A 184 34.20 3.17 9.35
N ALA A 185 35.00 3.39 8.29
CA ALA A 185 35.85 2.37 7.69
C ALA A 185 37.07 1.97 8.56
N GLY A 186 37.40 2.74 9.61
CA GLY A 186 38.53 2.46 10.50
C GLY A 186 39.92 2.59 9.86
N ARG A 187 40.04 3.10 8.64
CA ARG A 187 41.30 3.18 7.87
C ARG A 187 41.42 4.47 7.07
N GLY A 188 42.63 5.04 7.05
CA GLY A 188 42.98 6.18 6.20
C GLY A 188 43.27 5.80 4.74
N PRO A 189 43.53 6.78 3.86
CA PRO A 189 43.91 6.53 2.46
C PRO A 189 45.11 5.59 2.36
N GLY A 190 45.01 4.55 1.55
CA GLY A 190 46.05 3.53 1.39
C GLY A 190 46.21 2.56 2.58
N GLY A 191 45.18 2.43 3.44
CA GLY A 191 45.17 1.46 4.54
C GLY A 191 45.98 1.86 5.78
N ARG A 192 46.48 3.10 5.83
CA ARG A 192 47.18 3.65 7.00
C ARG A 192 46.22 3.78 8.20
N PRO A 193 46.72 3.69 9.45
CA PRO A 193 45.91 3.99 10.63
C PRO A 193 45.26 5.38 10.54
N LEU A 194 44.08 5.54 11.12
CA LEU A 194 43.46 6.86 11.25
C LEU A 194 44.40 7.77 12.05
N GLY A 195 44.69 8.96 11.52
CA GLY A 195 45.39 10.00 12.27
C GLY A 195 44.52 10.53 13.41
N ALA A 196 45.12 11.23 14.37
CA ALA A 196 44.39 11.85 15.46
C ALA A 196 43.27 12.77 14.94
N LEU A 197 42.04 12.56 15.42
CA LEU A 197 40.90 13.39 15.06
C LEU A 197 41.10 14.80 15.59
N ARG A 198 40.52 15.78 14.90
CA ARG A 198 40.46 17.15 15.42
C ARG A 198 39.66 17.14 16.73
N PRO A 199 40.13 17.81 17.80
CA PRO A 199 39.45 17.79 19.10
C PRO A 199 37.97 18.22 19.04
N ALA A 200 37.60 19.12 18.12
CA ALA A 200 36.21 19.55 17.94
C ALA A 200 35.32 18.42 17.38
N THR A 201 35.79 17.65 16.40
CA THR A 201 35.04 16.51 15.83
C THR A 201 34.94 15.37 16.83
N ALA A 202 36.01 15.11 17.61
CA ALA A 202 35.98 14.11 18.67
C ALA A 202 34.89 14.45 19.72
N ARG A 203 34.91 15.67 20.26
CA ARG A 203 33.90 16.12 21.24
C ARG A 203 32.47 16.02 20.71
N LEU A 204 32.25 16.39 19.44
CA LEU A 204 30.93 16.29 18.80
C LEU A 204 30.43 14.84 18.78
N LEU A 205 31.25 13.89 18.31
CA LEU A 205 30.89 12.48 18.25
C LEU A 205 30.70 11.87 19.65
N GLU A 206 31.57 12.21 20.60
CA GLU A 206 31.47 11.76 21.99
C GLU A 206 30.18 12.24 22.65
N ARG A 207 29.78 13.48 22.38
CA ARG A 207 28.55 14.06 22.91
C ARG A 207 27.30 13.45 22.26
N ILE A 208 27.35 13.13 20.96
CA ILE A 208 26.25 12.47 20.24
C ILE A 208 26.03 11.04 20.74
N PHE A 209 27.11 10.27 20.96
CA PHE A 209 27.01 8.84 21.27
C PHE A 209 27.18 8.48 22.76
N GLY A 210 27.64 9.42 23.59
CA GLY A 210 27.85 9.19 25.02
C GLY A 210 29.00 8.22 25.35
N VAL A 211 29.91 7.98 24.40
CA VAL A 211 31.09 7.09 24.54
C VAL A 211 32.33 7.81 23.99
N SER A 212 33.53 7.38 24.39
CA SER A 212 34.77 8.05 23.97
C SER A 212 35.05 7.87 22.48
N VAL A 213 35.79 8.79 21.87
CA VAL A 213 36.16 8.68 20.45
C VAL A 213 37.03 7.44 20.18
N ASP A 214 37.87 7.05 21.15
CA ASP A 214 38.68 5.83 21.05
C ASP A 214 37.82 4.57 21.05
N GLU A 215 36.74 4.54 21.84
CA GLU A 215 35.76 3.45 21.84
C GLU A 215 34.98 3.41 20.52
N LEU A 216 34.55 4.57 20.01
CA LEU A 216 33.86 4.68 18.72
C LEU A 216 34.71 4.17 17.55
N LEU A 217 36.02 4.39 17.59
CA LEU A 217 36.93 3.97 16.51
C LEU A 217 37.50 2.56 16.71
N ALA A 218 37.25 1.92 17.85
CA ALA A 218 37.64 0.54 18.10
C ALA A 218 36.83 -0.44 17.27
N SER A 219 37.37 -1.65 17.07
CA SER A 219 36.60 -2.75 16.51
C SER A 219 35.50 -3.15 17.50
N PRO A 220 34.27 -3.38 17.02
CA PRO A 220 33.16 -3.70 17.90
C PRO A 220 33.40 -5.05 18.59
N PRO A 221 33.02 -5.18 19.88
CA PRO A 221 33.12 -6.44 20.59
C PRO A 221 32.32 -7.50 19.82
N ARG A 222 32.95 -8.65 19.52
CA ARG A 222 32.23 -9.78 18.91
C ARG A 222 31.03 -10.10 19.79
N SER A 223 29.83 -10.06 19.21
CA SER A 223 28.61 -10.36 19.95
C SER A 223 28.73 -11.73 20.60
N VAL A 224 28.59 -11.78 21.92
CA VAL A 224 28.59 -13.00 22.73
C VAL A 224 27.28 -13.76 22.45
N VAL A 225 27.20 -14.39 21.28
CA VAL A 225 26.13 -15.33 20.90
C VAL A 225 26.75 -16.64 20.39
N ALA A 226 28.09 -16.77 20.40
CA ALA A 226 28.81 -17.93 19.87
C ALA A 226 29.25 -18.97 20.90
N ASP A 227 29.07 -18.74 22.21
CA ASP A 227 29.57 -19.67 23.24
C ASP A 227 28.42 -20.37 23.98
N VAL A 228 27.76 -21.32 23.30
CA VAL A 228 26.92 -22.35 23.95
C VAL A 228 27.40 -23.78 23.61
N GLU A 229 28.38 -23.97 22.73
CA GLU A 229 28.78 -25.31 22.28
C GLU A 229 30.04 -25.91 22.93
N ASP A 230 30.74 -25.23 23.85
CA ASP A 230 32.04 -25.74 24.37
C ASP A 230 32.13 -25.86 25.91
N MET A 231 31.06 -26.32 26.55
CA MET A 231 31.02 -26.59 28.01
C MET A 231 30.87 -28.08 28.39
N ALA A 232 31.31 -28.99 27.52
CA ALA A 232 31.34 -30.43 27.80
C ALA A 232 32.76 -31.00 27.80
N SER A 233 33.61 -30.60 28.77
CA SER A 233 34.73 -31.42 29.28
C SER A 233 35.20 -30.90 30.65
N ALA A 234 35.22 -31.81 31.62
CA ALA A 234 35.40 -31.70 33.08
C ALA A 234 36.79 -31.21 33.59
N PRO A 235 37.17 -31.35 34.89
CA PRO A 235 36.52 -30.99 36.17
C PRO A 235 37.41 -30.13 37.12
N GLY A 236 36.78 -29.44 38.07
CA GLY A 236 37.23 -29.25 39.46
C GLY A 236 38.44 -28.32 39.77
N VAL A 237 38.22 -27.31 40.61
CA VAL A 237 38.92 -27.08 41.91
C VAL A 237 38.42 -25.77 42.55
N THR A 238 38.35 -25.83 43.87
CA THR A 238 37.84 -24.88 44.88
C THR A 238 38.55 -23.53 44.95
N SER A 239 37.81 -22.43 45.17
CA SER A 239 38.02 -21.48 46.28
C SER A 239 37.09 -20.24 46.23
N ARG A 240 36.65 -19.82 47.42
CA ARG A 240 35.99 -18.54 47.79
C ARG A 240 36.92 -17.88 48.85
N PRO A 241 36.70 -16.65 49.34
CA PRO A 241 36.23 -15.39 48.73
C PRO A 241 37.05 -14.15 49.20
N THR A 242 36.88 -12.98 48.58
CA THR A 242 37.01 -11.64 49.22
C THR A 242 36.35 -10.59 48.32
N SER A 243 35.16 -10.07 48.69
CA SER A 243 34.90 -8.79 49.38
C SER A 243 35.04 -7.53 48.52
N GLY A 244 33.93 -6.78 48.40
CA GLY A 244 33.95 -5.32 48.33
C GLY A 244 33.48 -4.69 47.01
N HIS A 245 32.19 -4.35 46.90
CA HIS A 245 31.74 -2.95 46.98
C HIS A 245 30.27 -2.83 46.56
N VAL A 246 29.48 -2.29 47.48
CA VAL A 246 28.11 -1.85 47.30
C VAL A 246 28.13 -0.53 46.53
N ALA A 247 27.54 -0.50 45.34
CA ALA A 247 27.15 0.73 44.67
C ALA A 247 25.69 0.60 44.18
N ARG A 248 24.79 1.24 44.92
CA ARG A 248 23.38 1.42 44.57
C ARG A 248 23.28 2.17 43.24
N SER A 249 23.00 1.45 42.14
CA SER A 249 22.55 2.08 40.90
C SER A 249 21.07 2.39 41.01
N ARG A 250 20.78 3.69 41.18
CA ARG A 250 19.47 4.31 41.19
C ARG A 250 18.86 4.13 39.79
N ARG A 251 17.97 3.14 39.60
CA ARG A 251 17.09 3.07 38.43
C ARG A 251 16.19 4.32 38.45
N VAL A 252 16.52 5.31 37.63
CA VAL A 252 15.60 6.39 37.30
C VAL A 252 14.53 5.78 36.40
N ARG A 253 13.32 5.59 36.95
CA ARG A 253 12.11 5.39 36.16
C ARG A 253 11.81 6.73 35.49
N ALA A 254 11.99 6.82 34.18
CA ALA A 254 11.34 7.87 33.41
C ALA A 254 9.83 7.73 33.61
N THR A 255 9.19 8.77 34.11
CA THR A 255 7.73 8.83 34.25
C THR A 255 7.13 9.01 32.86
N GLY A 256 6.07 8.25 32.54
CA GLY A 256 5.46 8.26 31.20
C GLY A 256 4.95 9.61 30.70
N ASP A 257 4.89 10.64 31.56
CA ASP A 257 4.57 12.02 31.19
C ASP A 257 5.74 12.73 30.50
N GLU A 258 7.01 12.40 30.79
CA GLU A 258 8.17 13.03 30.13
C GLU A 258 8.29 12.59 28.67
N ALA A 259 7.92 11.35 28.35
CA ALA A 259 7.90 10.83 26.97
C ALA A 259 6.80 11.45 26.10
N LEU A 260 5.78 12.07 26.70
CA LEU A 260 4.67 12.74 26.02
C LEU A 260 4.80 14.26 26.02
N GLY A 261 5.66 14.84 26.86
CA GLY A 261 5.75 16.29 27.09
C GLY A 261 6.88 17.03 26.36
N GLU A 262 7.94 16.34 25.91
CA GLU A 262 9.08 16.98 25.25
C GLU A 262 9.06 16.78 23.73
N ARG A 263 8.19 17.52 23.03
CA ARG A 263 8.27 17.79 21.57
C ARG A 263 7.26 18.88 21.19
N GLY A 264 7.54 19.60 20.10
CA GLY A 264 6.93 20.89 19.72
C GLY A 264 5.40 20.99 19.82
N ALA A 265 4.89 22.21 20.00
CA ALA A 265 3.48 22.52 20.26
C ALA A 265 2.51 21.84 19.26
N ASP A 266 2.86 21.86 17.97
CA ASP A 266 1.99 21.37 16.89
C ASP A 266 1.83 19.84 16.90
N ALA A 267 2.90 19.10 17.21
CA ALA A 267 2.85 17.64 17.36
C ALA A 267 2.01 17.20 18.58
N ASN A 268 1.87 18.05 19.59
CA ASN A 268 1.02 17.80 20.74
C ASN A 268 -0.46 18.09 20.43
N GLU A 269 -0.75 19.06 19.56
CA GLU A 269 -2.12 19.42 19.14
C GLU A 269 -2.73 18.36 18.22
N MET A 270 -2.00 17.89 17.21
CA MET A 270 -2.46 16.79 16.33
C MET A 270 -2.72 15.49 17.10
N ARG A 271 -1.88 15.19 18.10
CA ARG A 271 -2.09 14.05 19.01
C ARG A 271 -3.31 14.25 19.89
N ALA A 272 -3.59 15.48 20.34
CA ALA A 272 -4.77 15.78 21.15
C ALA A 272 -6.06 15.53 20.36
N MET A 273 -6.14 16.00 19.10
CA MET A 273 -7.29 15.75 18.23
C MET A 273 -7.56 14.26 18.04
N SER A 274 -6.51 13.46 17.85
CA SER A 274 -6.65 12.01 17.69
C SER A 274 -7.16 11.32 18.96
N PHE A 275 -6.77 11.83 20.13
CA PHE A 275 -7.23 11.30 21.42
C PHE A 275 -8.67 11.69 21.72
N GLU A 276 -9.05 12.93 21.41
CA GLU A 276 -10.41 13.43 21.56
C GLU A 276 -11.38 12.66 20.66
N TRP A 277 -11.01 12.47 19.39
CA TRP A 277 -11.80 11.67 18.46
C TRP A 277 -12.02 10.25 18.97
N LEU A 278 -10.97 9.57 19.46
CA LEU A 278 -11.12 8.19 19.96
C LEU A 278 -11.92 8.12 21.26
N ASP A 279 -11.79 9.09 22.16
CA ASP A 279 -12.59 9.16 23.38
C ASP A 279 -14.09 9.32 23.05
N GLU A 280 -14.43 10.23 22.14
CA GLU A 280 -15.81 10.44 21.68
C GLU A 280 -16.39 9.15 21.07
N ARG A 281 -15.67 8.54 20.13
CA ARG A 281 -16.15 7.40 19.35
C ARG A 281 -16.25 6.11 20.16
N ALA A 282 -15.41 5.95 21.18
CA ALA A 282 -15.47 4.82 22.10
C ALA A 282 -16.42 5.05 23.29
N GLY A 283 -17.09 6.21 23.36
CA GLY A 283 -17.95 6.60 24.49
C GLY A 283 -17.20 6.73 25.81
N TRP A 284 -15.92 7.09 25.77
CA TRP A 284 -15.08 7.27 26.95
C TRP A 284 -15.14 8.70 27.47
N ILE A 285 -14.90 8.86 28.77
CA ILE A 285 -14.68 10.20 29.33
C ILE A 285 -13.42 10.82 28.72
N PRO A 286 -13.36 12.15 28.54
CA PRO A 286 -12.19 12.83 28.00
C PRO A 286 -10.89 12.45 28.72
N ASP A 287 -9.80 12.39 27.96
CA ASP A 287 -8.44 12.01 28.38
C ASP A 287 -8.26 10.52 28.73
N THR A 288 -9.22 9.67 28.36
CA THR A 288 -9.10 8.22 28.56
C THR A 288 -8.11 7.62 27.57
N THR A 289 -8.15 8.05 26.32
CA THR A 289 -7.24 7.61 25.26
C THR A 289 -5.80 7.95 25.60
N ARG A 290 -5.52 9.19 26.03
CA ARG A 290 -4.19 9.60 26.49
C ARG A 290 -3.64 8.64 27.55
N ARG A 291 -4.42 8.33 28.58
CA ARG A 291 -4.02 7.41 29.67
C ARG A 291 -3.78 5.99 29.16
N LYS A 292 -4.65 5.47 28.29
CA LYS A 292 -4.53 4.13 27.71
C LYS A 292 -3.29 4.02 26.81
N VAL A 293 -3.07 5.01 25.93
CA VAL A 293 -1.88 5.11 25.07
C VAL A 293 -0.62 5.21 25.91
N ALA A 294 -0.56 6.10 26.90
CA ALA A 294 0.58 6.21 27.82
C ALA A 294 0.88 4.89 28.54
N SER A 295 -0.17 4.16 28.97
CA SER A 295 -0.01 2.84 29.55
C SER A 295 0.48 1.79 28.56
N ARG A 296 0.13 1.90 27.28
CA ARG A 296 0.56 0.97 26.24
C ARG A 296 2.00 1.25 25.80
N VAL A 297 2.37 2.51 25.59
CA VAL A 297 3.73 2.96 25.27
C VAL A 297 4.73 2.45 26.31
N ARG A 298 4.41 2.51 27.61
CA ARG A 298 5.26 1.97 28.69
C ARG A 298 5.54 0.46 28.58
N LYS A 299 4.71 -0.29 27.83
CA LYS A 299 4.83 -1.74 27.62
C LYS A 299 5.49 -2.09 26.29
N LEU A 300 5.68 -1.12 25.39
CA LEU A 300 6.27 -1.33 24.07
C LEU A 300 7.76 -1.00 24.13
N ALA A 301 8.60 -1.94 23.69
CA ALA A 301 9.99 -1.63 23.39
C ALA A 301 10.09 -1.08 21.96
N ARG A 302 10.79 0.04 21.79
CA ARG A 302 10.96 0.67 20.46
C ARG A 302 11.58 -0.28 19.43
N GLY A 303 12.51 -1.13 19.85
CA GLY A 303 13.11 -2.17 19.02
C GLY A 303 12.07 -3.15 18.47
N ASP A 304 11.21 -3.68 19.34
CA ASP A 304 10.19 -4.68 18.94
C ASP A 304 9.18 -4.11 17.94
N VAL A 305 8.74 -2.86 18.15
CA VAL A 305 7.81 -2.18 17.24
C VAL A 305 8.47 -1.98 15.88
N PHE A 306 9.73 -1.53 15.87
CA PHE A 306 10.49 -1.36 14.64
C PHE A 306 10.67 -2.70 13.91
N ASP A 307 11.13 -3.73 14.60
CA ASP A 307 11.41 -5.04 13.98
C ASP A 307 10.15 -5.68 13.41
N ARG A 308 8.98 -5.46 14.03
CA ARG A 308 7.70 -5.87 13.46
C ARG A 308 7.38 -5.12 12.17
N ASN A 309 7.58 -3.80 12.10
CA ASN A 309 7.39 -3.04 10.86
C ASN A 309 8.30 -3.54 9.73
N ILE A 310 9.56 -3.88 10.04
CA ILE A 310 10.44 -4.52 9.05
C ILE A 310 9.83 -5.83 8.55
N ARG A 311 9.37 -6.70 9.45
CA ARG A 311 8.77 -7.99 9.05
C ARG A 311 7.53 -7.79 8.17
N ARG A 312 6.68 -6.80 8.48
CA ARG A 312 5.53 -6.41 7.63
C ARG A 312 5.96 -5.98 6.24
N ALA A 313 7.02 -5.19 6.13
CA ALA A 313 7.58 -4.79 4.83
C ALA A 313 8.11 -5.98 4.00
N HIS A 314 8.43 -7.13 4.61
CA HIS A 314 8.87 -8.33 3.89
C HIS A 314 7.73 -9.20 3.35
N VAL A 315 6.47 -8.97 3.75
CA VAL A 315 5.32 -9.69 3.20
C VAL A 315 5.17 -9.31 1.73
N THR A 316 5.26 -10.25 0.78
CA THR A 316 5.30 -9.87 -0.63
C THR A 316 3.92 -9.46 -1.16
N ARG A 317 3.92 -8.71 -2.26
CA ARG A 317 2.71 -8.34 -3.00
C ARG A 317 1.86 -9.57 -3.33
N SER A 318 2.48 -10.62 -3.87
CA SER A 318 1.80 -11.86 -4.24
C SER A 318 1.22 -12.61 -3.03
N GLN A 319 1.87 -12.55 -1.86
CA GLN A 319 1.33 -13.14 -0.63
C GLN A 319 0.03 -12.46 -0.20
N LEU A 320 -0.02 -11.12 -0.26
CA LEU A 320 -1.23 -10.34 0.06
C LEU A 320 -2.36 -10.65 -0.91
N ALA A 321 -2.08 -10.62 -2.22
CA ALA A 321 -3.06 -10.93 -3.26
C ALA A 321 -3.64 -12.35 -3.10
N HIS A 322 -2.80 -13.34 -2.82
CA HIS A 322 -3.25 -14.72 -2.63
C HIS A 322 -4.12 -14.88 -1.38
N ALA A 323 -3.74 -14.26 -0.25
CA ALA A 323 -4.51 -14.33 0.98
C ALA A 323 -5.91 -13.70 0.82
N LEU A 324 -5.98 -12.55 0.15
CA LEU A 324 -7.26 -11.86 -0.05
C LEU A 324 -8.14 -12.53 -1.10
N LEU A 325 -7.57 -13.15 -2.13
CA LEU A 325 -8.32 -14.00 -3.06
C LEU A 325 -9.05 -15.12 -2.30
N GLN A 326 -8.36 -15.78 -1.36
CA GLN A 326 -8.95 -16.83 -0.54
C GLN A 326 -9.97 -16.31 0.46
N TYR A 327 -9.70 -15.18 1.11
CA TYR A 327 -10.62 -14.59 2.10
C TYR A 327 -11.98 -14.24 1.50
N TYR A 328 -11.97 -13.59 0.33
CA TYR A 328 -13.19 -13.09 -0.30
C TYR A 328 -13.87 -14.08 -1.25
N ASN A 329 -13.19 -15.18 -1.62
CA ASN A 329 -13.68 -16.15 -2.60
C ASN A 329 -14.20 -15.47 -3.90
N ILE A 330 -13.37 -14.58 -4.45
CA ILE A 330 -13.74 -13.63 -5.51
C ILE A 330 -14.19 -14.34 -6.80
N ASP A 331 -13.69 -15.54 -7.05
CA ASP A 331 -14.07 -16.36 -8.22
C ASP A 331 -15.59 -16.67 -8.27
N GLY A 332 -16.32 -16.44 -7.18
CA GLY A 332 -17.78 -16.58 -7.09
C GLY A 332 -18.60 -15.33 -7.41
N GLU A 333 -18.00 -14.13 -7.51
CA GLU A 333 -18.74 -12.87 -7.70
C GLU A 333 -18.84 -12.47 -9.19
N PRO A 334 -20.03 -12.46 -9.80
CA PRO A 334 -20.17 -12.18 -11.22
C PRO A 334 -19.72 -10.77 -11.59
N GLY A 335 -18.80 -10.66 -12.55
CA GLY A 335 -18.39 -9.37 -13.13
C GLY A 335 -17.31 -8.63 -12.35
N PHE A 336 -16.84 -9.14 -11.21
CA PHE A 336 -15.71 -8.59 -10.48
C PHE A 336 -14.57 -9.61 -10.38
N GLY A 337 -13.34 -9.11 -10.38
CA GLY A 337 -12.14 -9.93 -10.27
C GLY A 337 -10.99 -9.14 -9.66
N LEU A 338 -9.99 -9.85 -9.14
CA LEU A 338 -8.71 -9.21 -8.87
C LEU A 338 -8.06 -8.83 -10.19
N TYR A 339 -7.46 -7.65 -10.21
CA TYR A 339 -6.69 -7.19 -11.36
C TYR A 339 -5.53 -8.14 -11.62
N CYS A 340 -5.58 -8.77 -12.79
CA CYS A 340 -4.57 -9.69 -13.29
C CYS A 340 -4.03 -9.20 -14.63
N ALA A 341 -2.71 -9.33 -14.79
CA ALA A 341 -2.04 -8.99 -16.03
C ALA A 341 -1.00 -10.04 -16.42
N HIS A 342 -0.94 -10.33 -17.71
CA HIS A 342 0.05 -11.18 -18.34
C HIS A 342 1.05 -10.28 -19.08
N VAL A 343 2.32 -10.31 -18.64
CA VAL A 343 3.39 -9.51 -19.23
C VAL A 343 4.38 -10.42 -19.94
N SER A 344 4.77 -10.07 -21.17
CA SER A 344 5.64 -10.91 -22.02
C SER A 344 6.83 -11.53 -21.28
N GLY A 345 6.84 -12.86 -21.20
CA GLY A 345 7.92 -13.62 -20.55
C GLY A 345 7.89 -13.65 -19.03
N GLN A 346 6.83 -13.13 -18.40
CA GLN A 346 6.59 -13.18 -16.96
C GLN A 346 5.46 -14.15 -16.62
N GLN A 347 5.37 -14.52 -15.35
CA GLN A 347 4.19 -15.21 -14.81
C GLN A 347 3.03 -14.23 -14.68
N GLU A 348 1.81 -14.77 -14.50
CA GLU A 348 0.62 -13.97 -14.17
C GLU A 348 0.92 -13.05 -12.98
N ILE A 349 0.59 -11.77 -13.13
CA ILE A 349 0.75 -10.75 -12.10
C ILE A 349 -0.63 -10.38 -11.58
N ARG A 350 -0.90 -10.76 -10.34
CA ARG A 350 -2.17 -10.50 -9.66
C ARG A 350 -1.99 -9.52 -8.52
N THR A 351 -2.80 -8.45 -8.47
CA THR A 351 -2.77 -7.48 -7.38
C THR A 351 -3.95 -7.68 -6.42
N THR A 352 -3.99 -6.90 -5.33
CA THR A 352 -5.11 -6.84 -4.39
C THR A 352 -6.24 -5.91 -4.86
N ILE A 353 -6.16 -5.36 -6.07
CA ILE A 353 -7.16 -4.44 -6.60
C ILE A 353 -8.34 -5.24 -7.15
N LEU A 354 -9.50 -5.12 -6.52
CA LEU A 354 -10.78 -5.58 -7.06
C LEU A 354 -11.23 -4.60 -8.15
N SER A 355 -11.51 -5.10 -9.35
CA SER A 355 -11.99 -4.29 -10.46
C SER A 355 -12.97 -5.09 -11.34
N ARG A 356 -13.42 -4.48 -12.43
CA ARG A 356 -14.24 -5.08 -13.49
C ARG A 356 -13.84 -4.52 -14.84
N THR A 357 -14.19 -5.20 -15.92
CA THR A 357 -13.75 -4.84 -17.28
C THR A 357 -14.09 -3.40 -17.65
N GLU A 358 -15.25 -2.89 -17.24
CA GLU A 358 -15.71 -1.52 -17.53
C GLU A 358 -14.92 -0.44 -16.79
N TRP A 359 -14.17 -0.81 -15.76
CA TRP A 359 -13.33 0.10 -14.97
C TRP A 359 -11.88 0.15 -15.44
N LEU A 360 -11.52 -0.62 -16.47
CA LEU A 360 -10.15 -0.74 -16.98
C LEU A 360 -10.07 -0.14 -18.39
N ASN A 361 -8.87 0.27 -18.80
CA ASN A 361 -8.62 0.82 -20.15
C ASN A 361 -9.50 2.02 -20.49
N LEU A 362 -9.75 2.88 -19.50
CA LEU A 362 -10.69 3.98 -19.63
C LEU A 362 -10.19 5.03 -20.63
N GLY A 363 -8.92 5.45 -20.49
CA GLY A 363 -8.36 6.56 -21.27
C GLY A 363 -9.16 7.85 -21.13
N CYS A 364 -9.87 8.01 -20.00
CA CYS A 364 -10.75 9.15 -19.75
C CYS A 364 -9.91 10.37 -19.43
N SER A 365 -10.09 11.48 -20.14
CA SER A 365 -9.40 12.73 -19.82
C SER A 365 -9.78 13.22 -18.42
N LEU A 366 -8.87 13.89 -17.72
CA LEU A 366 -9.09 14.48 -16.40
C LEU A 366 -9.24 16.00 -16.48
N THR A 367 -10.14 16.42 -17.39
CA THR A 367 -10.54 17.81 -17.58
C THR A 367 -11.88 18.09 -16.88
N PRO A 368 -12.16 19.34 -16.48
CA PRO A 368 -13.35 19.67 -15.69
C PRO A 368 -14.70 19.37 -16.36
N ASP A 369 -14.73 19.15 -17.67
CA ASP A 369 -15.94 18.82 -18.44
C ASP A 369 -16.32 17.33 -18.38
N VAL A 370 -15.38 16.45 -18.08
CA VAL A 370 -15.59 14.99 -18.01
C VAL A 370 -15.30 14.41 -16.62
N ASP A 371 -14.51 15.10 -15.80
CA ASP A 371 -14.35 14.83 -14.37
C ASP A 371 -15.41 15.62 -13.60
N ARG A 372 -16.45 14.91 -13.15
CA ARG A 372 -17.68 15.47 -12.55
C ARG A 372 -17.97 14.88 -11.18
N VAL A 373 -16.93 14.50 -10.44
CA VAL A 373 -17.07 14.08 -9.04
C VAL A 373 -17.49 15.30 -8.21
N GLY A 374 -18.61 15.21 -7.50
CA GLY A 374 -19.16 16.30 -6.70
C GLY A 374 -19.13 16.02 -5.19
N LEU A 375 -19.21 17.07 -4.40
CA LEU A 375 -19.41 16.96 -2.95
C LEU A 375 -20.89 16.80 -2.64
N ALA A 376 -21.26 15.70 -1.97
CA ALA A 376 -22.59 15.53 -1.43
C ALA A 376 -22.68 16.08 0.01
N ASP A 377 -23.82 16.68 0.33
CA ASP A 377 -24.13 17.14 1.67
C ASP A 377 -24.61 15.95 2.51
N VAL A 378 -23.68 15.08 2.91
CA VAL A 378 -23.93 13.91 3.75
C VAL A 378 -23.28 14.12 5.12
N GLU A 379 -24.10 14.05 6.17
CA GLU A 379 -23.60 14.08 7.54
C GLU A 379 -22.68 12.87 7.80
N PRO A 380 -21.52 13.06 8.45
CA PRO A 380 -20.65 11.95 8.81
C PRO A 380 -21.44 10.92 9.64
N ALA A 381 -21.31 9.65 9.28
CA ALA A 381 -21.90 8.59 10.09
C ALA A 381 -21.34 8.66 11.52
N ASN A 382 -22.22 8.58 12.52
CA ASN A 382 -21.81 8.41 13.92
C ASN A 382 -21.35 6.97 14.14
N VAL A 383 -20.15 6.65 13.63
CA VAL A 383 -19.45 5.40 13.92
C VAL A 383 -19.15 5.36 15.42
N VAL A 384 -19.66 4.34 16.10
CA VAL A 384 -19.34 4.02 17.49
C VAL A 384 -18.39 2.84 17.49
N LEU A 385 -17.25 2.99 18.15
CA LEU A 385 -16.25 1.91 18.25
C LEU A 385 -16.54 1.07 19.49
N ASP A 386 -16.57 -0.25 19.30
CA ASP A 386 -16.67 -1.16 20.43
C ASP A 386 -15.33 -1.28 21.20
N ALA A 387 -15.36 -2.01 22.31
CA ALA A 387 -14.16 -2.16 23.15
C ALA A 387 -13.00 -2.90 22.43
N PHE A 388 -13.30 -3.71 21.42
CA PHE A 388 -12.30 -4.42 20.64
C PHE A 388 -11.65 -3.47 19.63
N GLU A 389 -12.42 -2.73 18.83
CA GLU A 389 -11.92 -1.75 17.86
C GLU A 389 -11.12 -0.65 18.54
N ALA A 390 -11.68 -0.07 19.61
CA ALA A 390 -11.01 0.98 20.36
C ALA A 390 -9.67 0.51 20.96
N ARG A 391 -9.51 -0.78 21.27
CA ARG A 391 -8.23 -1.34 21.71
C ARG A 391 -7.20 -1.39 20.59
N HIS A 392 -7.61 -1.73 19.36
CA HIS A 392 -6.70 -1.72 18.21
C HIS A 392 -6.30 -0.29 17.82
N ALA A 393 -7.23 0.66 17.86
CA ALA A 393 -6.94 2.09 17.70
C ALA A 393 -5.93 2.60 18.76
N VAL A 394 -6.09 2.24 20.04
CA VAL A 394 -5.10 2.57 21.09
C VAL A 394 -3.73 1.97 20.79
N ASN A 395 -3.66 0.73 20.28
CA ASN A 395 -2.39 0.12 19.91
C ASN A 395 -1.71 0.88 18.77
N ARG A 396 -2.46 1.25 17.73
CA ARG A 396 -1.97 2.05 16.60
C ARG A 396 -1.41 3.39 17.05
N LEU A 397 -2.15 4.13 17.88
CA LEU A 397 -1.68 5.38 18.48
C LEU A 397 -0.42 5.21 19.31
N ALA A 398 -0.34 4.14 20.11
CA ALA A 398 0.84 3.85 20.92
C ALA A 398 2.07 3.53 20.05
N GLU A 399 1.89 2.79 18.96
CA GLU A 399 2.96 2.50 18.00
C GLU A 399 3.42 3.77 17.27
N ALA A 400 2.48 4.62 16.83
CA ALA A 400 2.80 5.91 16.24
C ALA A 400 3.63 6.78 17.20
N VAL A 401 3.26 6.85 18.49
CA VAL A 401 4.05 7.56 19.50
C VAL A 401 5.46 6.97 19.67
N VAL A 402 5.59 5.64 19.72
CA VAL A 402 6.89 4.96 19.88
C VAL A 402 7.82 5.20 18.69
N LEU A 403 7.26 5.26 17.49
CA LEU A 403 7.99 5.48 16.25
C LEU A 403 8.17 6.96 15.90
N ASP A 404 7.56 7.86 16.68
CA ASP A 404 7.46 9.30 16.40
C ASP A 404 6.79 9.62 15.05
N VAL A 405 5.83 8.78 14.66
CA VAL A 405 4.97 9.03 13.50
C VAL A 405 3.91 10.05 13.89
N ARG A 406 3.71 11.04 13.02
CA ARG A 406 2.65 12.04 13.15
C ARG A 406 1.38 11.52 12.49
N LEU A 407 0.25 11.69 13.16
CA LEU A 407 -1.08 11.47 12.59
C LEU A 407 -1.76 12.82 12.49
N THR A 408 -2.24 13.16 11.30
CA THR A 408 -2.89 14.45 11.05
C THR A 408 -4.42 14.29 11.15
N GLY A 409 -5.11 15.36 11.56
CA GLY A 409 -6.57 15.40 11.62
C GLY A 409 -7.23 15.93 10.35
N LYS A 410 -6.52 15.92 9.21
CA LYS A 410 -7.01 16.56 7.98
C LYS A 410 -8.21 15.80 7.40
N PRO A 411 -9.16 16.50 6.77
CA PRO A 411 -10.27 15.84 6.07
C PRO A 411 -9.77 15.04 4.85
N LEU A 412 -10.43 13.93 4.59
CA LEU A 412 -10.35 13.11 3.37
C LEU A 412 -11.70 13.14 2.66
N TYR A 413 -11.68 12.92 1.35
CA TYR A 413 -12.89 12.51 0.66
C TYR A 413 -13.15 11.02 0.86
N ARG A 414 -14.41 10.69 1.14
CA ARG A 414 -14.93 9.31 1.13
C ARG A 414 -15.88 9.15 -0.05
N LEU A 415 -15.67 8.11 -0.85
CA LEU A 415 -16.53 7.80 -1.98
C LEU A 415 -17.90 7.34 -1.50
N LEU A 416 -18.97 7.86 -2.11
CA LEU A 416 -20.36 7.50 -1.82
C LEU A 416 -20.98 6.76 -3.01
N ASP A 417 -20.65 7.19 -4.22
CA ASP A 417 -21.00 6.53 -5.46
C ASP A 417 -20.03 6.94 -6.56
N ILE A 418 -19.92 6.11 -7.60
CA ILE A 418 -19.12 6.39 -8.78
C ILE A 418 -19.77 5.76 -10.01
N ASP A 419 -19.84 6.53 -11.08
CA ASP A 419 -20.07 6.07 -12.44
C ASP A 419 -18.85 6.46 -13.28
N ILE A 420 -18.21 5.45 -13.87
CA ILE A 420 -16.95 5.62 -14.58
C ILE A 420 -16.98 4.81 -15.87
N GLY A 421 -16.54 5.47 -16.93
CA GLY A 421 -16.33 4.87 -18.24
C GLY A 421 -15.41 5.72 -19.09
N ALA A 422 -15.14 5.28 -20.33
CA ALA A 422 -14.26 6.02 -21.25
C ALA A 422 -14.76 7.46 -21.57
N GLY A 423 -16.06 7.71 -21.39
CA GLY A 423 -16.68 9.01 -21.67
C GLY A 423 -16.68 10.01 -20.51
N GLY A 424 -16.26 9.62 -19.31
CA GLY A 424 -16.25 10.50 -18.14
C GLY A 424 -16.20 9.77 -16.80
N ILE A 425 -15.96 10.56 -15.76
CA ILE A 425 -16.00 10.17 -14.36
C ILE A 425 -17.05 11.04 -13.68
N SER A 426 -18.03 10.43 -13.02
CA SER A 426 -19.01 11.17 -12.23
C SER A 426 -19.35 10.39 -10.98
N GLY A 427 -19.85 11.08 -9.95
CA GLY A 427 -20.21 10.47 -8.70
C GLY A 427 -20.14 11.46 -7.56
N HIS A 428 -20.22 10.96 -6.34
CA HIS A 428 -20.22 11.80 -5.16
C HIS A 428 -19.23 11.35 -4.10
N VAL A 429 -18.66 12.34 -3.43
CA VAL A 429 -17.86 12.17 -2.24
C VAL A 429 -18.50 12.89 -1.06
N GLY A 430 -18.31 12.34 0.14
CA GLY A 430 -18.49 13.05 1.41
C GLY A 430 -17.13 13.34 2.03
N THR A 431 -17.12 14.01 3.19
CA THR A 431 -15.89 14.23 3.96
C THR A 431 -15.81 13.33 5.19
N ALA A 432 -14.61 12.86 5.52
CA ALA A 432 -14.32 12.15 6.76
C ALA A 432 -12.94 12.55 7.31
N PRO A 433 -12.71 12.54 8.63
CA PRO A 433 -11.40 12.90 9.17
C PRO A 433 -10.37 11.78 8.94
N PHE A 434 -9.14 12.11 8.55
CA PHE A 434 -8.05 11.14 8.31
C PHE A 434 -7.81 10.23 9.52
N VAL A 435 -7.98 10.75 10.74
CA VAL A 435 -7.82 9.94 11.95
C VAL A 435 -8.84 8.79 12.05
N GLU A 436 -10.06 8.97 11.51
CA GLU A 436 -11.03 7.88 11.44
C GLU A 436 -10.51 6.78 10.52
N TYR A 437 -9.97 7.13 9.35
CA TYR A 437 -9.33 6.17 8.43
C TYR A 437 -8.15 5.45 9.09
N ALA A 438 -7.21 6.20 9.67
CA ALA A 438 -5.99 5.68 10.26
C ALA A 438 -6.23 4.75 11.48
N LEU A 439 -7.37 4.91 12.17
CA LEU A 439 -7.75 4.13 13.34
C LEU A 439 -8.84 3.08 13.06
N THR A 440 -9.26 2.92 11.80
CA THR A 440 -10.23 1.90 11.37
C THR A 440 -9.71 1.11 10.17
N MET A 441 -10.00 1.53 8.94
CA MET A 441 -9.71 0.83 7.69
C MET A 441 -8.22 0.56 7.48
N ASP A 442 -7.35 1.48 7.90
CA ASP A 442 -5.88 1.36 7.81
C ASP A 442 -5.33 0.19 8.65
N LEU A 443 -6.06 -0.22 9.70
CA LEU A 443 -5.65 -1.32 10.58
C LEU A 443 -5.73 -2.69 9.90
N LEU A 444 -6.47 -2.80 8.78
CA LEU A 444 -6.68 -4.05 8.05
C LEU A 444 -5.41 -4.54 7.34
N GLU A 445 -4.51 -3.63 6.96
CA GLU A 445 -3.20 -3.98 6.38
C GLU A 445 -2.32 -4.68 7.43
N ASP A 446 -2.21 -4.06 8.61
CA ASP A 446 -1.42 -4.59 9.72
C ASP A 446 -1.92 -5.95 10.21
N GLU A 447 -3.26 -6.12 10.31
CA GLU A 447 -3.86 -7.40 10.70
C GLU A 447 -3.50 -8.52 9.71
N LEU A 448 -3.63 -8.25 8.41
CA LEU A 448 -3.33 -9.21 7.36
C LEU A 448 -1.82 -9.54 7.32
N ALA A 449 -0.97 -8.51 7.38
CA ALA A 449 0.47 -8.69 7.36
C ALA A 449 0.96 -9.48 8.60
N ASP A 450 0.45 -9.17 9.79
CA ASP A 450 0.78 -9.90 11.01
C ASP A 450 0.33 -11.36 10.93
N ALA A 451 -0.86 -11.65 10.41
CA ALA A 451 -1.33 -13.03 10.20
C ALA A 451 -0.39 -13.81 9.26
N LEU A 452 0.07 -13.20 8.17
CA LEU A 452 1.00 -13.82 7.22
C LEU A 452 2.39 -14.06 7.83
N ILE A 453 2.92 -13.10 8.59
CA ILE A 453 4.21 -13.26 9.30
C ILE A 453 4.15 -14.40 10.32
N GLU A 454 3.04 -14.49 11.05
CA GLU A 454 2.81 -15.49 12.09
C GLU A 454 2.38 -16.85 11.50
N ASN A 455 2.22 -16.95 10.17
CA ASN A 455 1.66 -18.13 9.48
C ASN A 455 0.31 -18.56 10.08
N ARG A 456 -0.50 -17.59 10.50
CA ARG A 456 -1.90 -17.81 10.89
C ARG A 456 -2.76 -17.96 9.64
N ASP A 457 -3.92 -18.58 9.84
CA ASP A 457 -4.92 -18.67 8.80
C ASP A 457 -5.45 -17.27 8.44
N THR A 458 -5.79 -17.09 7.17
CA THR A 458 -6.29 -15.82 6.61
C THR A 458 -7.68 -15.98 6.01
N ARG A 459 -8.38 -17.07 6.33
CA ARG A 459 -9.77 -17.31 5.93
C ARG A 459 -10.75 -16.45 6.73
N THR A 460 -11.99 -16.39 6.24
CA THR A 460 -13.10 -15.73 6.93
C THR A 460 -13.24 -16.27 8.35
N GLY A 461 -13.23 -15.37 9.33
CA GLY A 461 -13.27 -15.70 10.77
C GLY A 461 -11.91 -15.59 11.49
N ASP A 462 -10.79 -15.68 10.77
CA ASP A 462 -9.44 -15.62 11.36
C ASP A 462 -8.82 -14.20 11.37
N LEU A 463 -9.43 -13.28 10.61
CA LEU A 463 -9.11 -11.85 10.53
C LEU A 463 -10.27 -11.03 11.16
N PRO A 464 -10.27 -10.84 12.49
CA PRO A 464 -11.43 -10.27 13.21
C PRO A 464 -11.72 -8.80 12.92
N LEU A 465 -10.72 -7.94 12.67
CA LEU A 465 -10.97 -6.56 12.23
C LEU A 465 -11.55 -6.57 10.82
N ARG A 466 -10.96 -7.35 9.91
CA ARG A 466 -11.48 -7.49 8.54
C ARG A 466 -12.92 -8.02 8.53
N GLY A 467 -13.21 -9.02 9.35
CA GLY A 467 -14.57 -9.56 9.49
C GLY A 467 -15.61 -8.57 10.02
N ARG A 468 -15.19 -7.41 10.53
CA ARG A 468 -16.09 -6.33 10.96
C ARG A 468 -16.23 -5.22 9.92
N TYR A 469 -15.10 -4.80 9.34
CA TYR A 469 -15.07 -3.65 8.43
C TYR A 469 -15.28 -4.03 6.96
N LEU A 470 -14.78 -5.18 6.52
CA LEU A 470 -14.84 -5.67 5.13
C LEU A 470 -15.01 -7.21 5.11
N PRO A 471 -16.13 -7.76 5.62
CA PRO A 471 -16.33 -9.21 5.74
C PRO A 471 -16.42 -9.95 4.39
N ASP A 472 -16.91 -9.30 3.35
CA ASP A 472 -17.20 -9.91 2.05
C ASP A 472 -17.12 -8.91 0.89
N VAL A 473 -17.25 -9.37 -0.35
CA VAL A 473 -17.18 -8.50 -1.54
C VAL A 473 -18.34 -7.49 -1.57
N ALA A 474 -19.52 -7.85 -1.07
CA ALA A 474 -20.66 -6.93 -1.01
C ALA A 474 -20.33 -5.71 -0.13
N SER A 475 -19.68 -5.92 1.02
CA SER A 475 -19.21 -4.83 1.89
C SER A 475 -18.13 -3.97 1.23
N VAL A 476 -17.30 -4.53 0.35
CA VAL A 476 -16.29 -3.76 -0.41
C VAL A 476 -16.98 -2.82 -1.41
N LEU A 477 -18.06 -3.29 -2.05
CA LEU A 477 -18.83 -2.55 -3.06
C LEU A 477 -19.85 -1.57 -2.45
N ASP A 478 -20.18 -1.69 -1.17
CA ASP A 478 -21.02 -0.74 -0.43
C ASP A 478 -20.21 0.51 -0.03
N PHE A 479 -19.97 1.40 -1.01
CA PHE A 479 -19.26 2.66 -0.79
C PHE A 479 -19.87 3.54 0.32
N PRO A 480 -21.19 3.79 0.38
CA PRO A 480 -21.75 4.67 1.40
C PRO A 480 -21.81 4.02 2.79
N GLY A 481 -21.93 2.68 2.87
CA GLY A 481 -22.02 1.94 4.13
C GLY A 481 -20.70 1.83 4.90
N ARG A 482 -19.57 2.25 4.32
CA ARG A 482 -18.26 2.23 4.98
C ARG A 482 -17.47 3.51 4.75
N LEU A 483 -16.33 3.61 5.43
CA LEU A 483 -15.34 4.63 5.12
C LEU A 483 -14.54 4.22 3.87
N CYS A 484 -15.06 4.55 2.69
CA CYS A 484 -14.37 4.33 1.43
C CYS A 484 -13.47 5.51 1.09
N ALA A 485 -12.37 5.68 1.82
CA ALA A 485 -11.32 6.65 1.49
C ALA A 485 -10.41 6.10 0.38
N GLY A 486 -9.69 6.96 -0.33
CA GLY A 486 -8.89 6.53 -1.46
C GLY A 486 -8.24 7.70 -2.17
N GLY A 487 -7.67 7.45 -3.33
CA GLY A 487 -6.80 8.45 -3.93
C GLY A 487 -6.47 8.25 -5.39
N VAL A 488 -5.47 9.01 -5.78
CA VAL A 488 -4.98 9.12 -7.15
C VAL A 488 -3.53 8.65 -7.19
N LEU A 489 -3.18 7.93 -8.25
CA LEU A 489 -1.83 7.46 -8.48
C LEU A 489 -1.53 7.53 -9.98
N GLY A 490 -0.52 8.30 -10.35
CA GLY A 490 -0.19 8.61 -11.73
C GLY A 490 1.14 8.02 -12.16
N LEU A 491 1.17 7.24 -13.24
CA LEU A 491 2.42 7.03 -13.98
C LEU A 491 2.78 8.34 -14.70
N CYS A 492 3.86 8.99 -14.29
CA CYS A 492 4.39 10.17 -14.97
C CYS A 492 5.38 9.77 -16.07
N ALA A 493 5.09 10.19 -17.31
CA ALA A 493 5.88 9.99 -18.50
C ALA A 493 6.27 11.34 -19.13
N ILE A 494 7.57 11.64 -19.17
CA ILE A 494 8.07 12.95 -19.62
C ILE A 494 8.87 12.78 -20.89
N ALA A 495 8.45 13.44 -21.98
CA ALA A 495 9.13 13.36 -23.26
C ALA A 495 10.54 13.94 -23.16
N ARG A 496 11.52 13.20 -23.67
CA ARG A 496 12.91 13.65 -23.75
C ARG A 496 13.38 13.64 -25.20
N PRO A 497 14.20 14.63 -25.61
CA PRO A 497 14.83 14.61 -26.92
C PRO A 497 15.81 13.44 -27.03
N ALA A 498 16.21 13.11 -28.24
CA ALA A 498 17.34 12.21 -28.45
C ALA A 498 18.61 12.80 -27.81
N ASP A 499 19.44 11.93 -27.23
CA ASP A 499 20.67 12.31 -26.55
C ASP A 499 21.81 11.36 -26.91
N ALA A 500 23.03 11.87 -26.98
CA ALA A 500 24.18 11.09 -27.45
C ALA A 500 24.55 9.91 -26.52
N TYR A 501 24.18 9.98 -25.25
CA TYR A 501 24.49 8.97 -24.25
C TYR A 501 23.30 8.04 -23.97
N ARG A 502 22.08 8.58 -23.97
CA ARG A 502 20.84 7.83 -23.74
C ARG A 502 20.32 7.14 -24.99
N GLY A 503 20.53 7.72 -26.17
CA GLY A 503 20.04 7.21 -27.45
C GLY A 503 18.83 7.99 -27.99
N PRO A 504 17.90 7.33 -28.69
CA PRO A 504 16.76 7.99 -29.35
C PRO A 504 15.82 8.68 -28.35
N ALA A 505 14.93 9.51 -28.90
CA ALA A 505 13.93 10.23 -28.13
C ALA A 505 12.93 9.25 -27.49
N ASP A 506 12.65 9.44 -26.20
CA ASP A 506 11.86 8.51 -25.37
C ASP A 506 10.96 9.27 -24.38
N TYR A 507 10.24 8.54 -23.54
CA TYR A 507 9.68 9.06 -22.29
C TYR A 507 10.55 8.60 -21.11
N ALA A 508 10.87 9.53 -20.21
CA ALA A 508 11.30 9.23 -18.86
C ALA A 508 10.10 8.82 -18.02
N LEU A 509 10.09 7.58 -17.54
CA LEU A 509 9.08 7.06 -16.61
C LEU A 509 9.60 7.21 -15.18
N LEU A 510 8.79 7.83 -14.31
CA LEU A 510 9.13 8.05 -12.91
C LEU A 510 8.59 6.92 -12.02
N VAL A 511 9.46 6.34 -11.20
CA VAL A 511 9.10 5.34 -10.18
C VAL A 511 9.79 5.68 -8.87
N GLN A 512 9.02 5.72 -7.80
CA GLN A 512 9.48 6.05 -6.46
C GLN A 512 9.67 4.78 -5.63
N GLU A 513 10.69 4.81 -4.76
CA GLU A 513 10.80 3.90 -3.62
C GLU A 513 10.35 4.67 -2.37
N ARG A 514 9.26 4.24 -1.72
CA ARG A 514 8.71 4.96 -0.56
C ARG A 514 9.63 4.81 0.65
N SER A 515 9.75 5.89 1.43
CA SER A 515 10.52 5.92 2.67
C SER A 515 10.02 4.86 3.67
N SER A 516 10.87 4.45 4.61
CA SER A 516 10.47 3.61 5.73
C SER A 516 9.65 4.36 6.80
N GLN A 517 9.52 5.69 6.66
CA GLN A 517 8.86 6.57 7.63
C GLN A 517 7.39 6.86 7.30
N VAL A 518 6.91 6.51 6.11
CA VAL A 518 5.50 6.70 5.74
C VAL A 518 4.59 5.66 6.40
N VAL A 519 3.34 6.06 6.63
CA VAL A 519 2.32 5.23 7.28
C VAL A 519 1.95 4.01 6.42
N ASN A 520 1.86 4.16 5.09
CA ASN A 520 1.37 3.13 4.17
C ASN A 520 2.41 2.72 3.12
N ALA A 521 2.52 1.41 2.85
CA ALA A 521 3.44 0.86 1.84
C ALA A 521 4.91 1.28 2.00
N ALA A 522 5.41 1.36 3.24
CA ALA A 522 6.78 1.73 3.55
C ALA A 522 7.81 0.80 2.86
N GLY A 523 8.81 1.38 2.18
CA GLY A 523 9.86 0.62 1.46
C GLY A 523 9.40 -0.05 0.16
N ARG A 524 8.21 0.28 -0.36
CA ARG A 524 7.66 -0.29 -1.60
C ARG A 524 7.93 0.58 -2.81
N LEU A 525 7.96 -0.05 -3.99
CA LEU A 525 7.89 0.66 -5.27
C LEU A 525 6.46 1.16 -5.51
N ALA A 526 6.36 2.37 -6.04
CA ALA A 526 5.11 3.01 -6.45
C ALA A 526 5.35 3.94 -7.64
N VAL A 527 4.26 4.26 -8.36
CA VAL A 527 4.26 5.37 -9.31
C VAL A 527 4.23 6.70 -8.55
N ILE A 528 4.66 7.78 -9.20
CA ILE A 528 4.66 9.14 -8.67
C ILE A 528 4.14 10.09 -9.77
N PRO A 529 3.20 11.00 -9.45
CA PRO A 529 2.65 11.31 -8.12
C PRO A 529 1.65 10.29 -7.57
N LYS A 530 1.52 10.24 -6.24
CA LYS A 530 0.55 9.45 -5.50
C LYS A 530 0.05 10.24 -4.29
N GLY A 531 -1.27 10.25 -4.07
CA GLY A 531 -1.79 10.75 -2.80
C GLY A 531 -3.27 10.49 -2.58
N PHE A 532 -3.73 10.80 -1.37
CA PHE A 532 -5.13 10.70 -1.03
C PHE A 532 -5.95 11.76 -1.77
N HIS A 533 -7.20 11.41 -2.08
CA HIS A 533 -8.16 12.38 -2.55
C HIS A 533 -8.67 13.15 -1.33
N GLU A 534 -8.27 14.41 -1.23
CA GLU A 534 -8.55 15.25 -0.07
C GLU A 534 -8.82 16.70 -0.49
N PRO A 535 -9.63 17.44 0.27
CA PRO A 535 -9.82 18.87 0.05
C PRO A 535 -8.58 19.67 0.46
N LEU A 536 -8.28 20.73 -0.30
CA LEU A 536 -7.42 21.81 0.16
C LEU A 536 -8.28 22.82 0.94
N ASN A 537 -8.68 23.90 0.27
CA ASN A 537 -9.48 24.97 0.85
C ASN A 537 -10.85 25.12 0.16
N ASP A 538 -10.96 24.69 -1.10
CA ASP A 538 -12.21 24.71 -1.84
C ASP A 538 -12.76 23.30 -1.91
N VAL A 539 -13.43 22.89 -0.84
CA VAL A 539 -13.97 21.53 -0.63
C VAL A 539 -14.94 21.09 -1.75
N ARG A 540 -15.43 22.00 -2.61
CA ARG A 540 -16.26 21.63 -3.76
C ARG A 540 -15.46 21.58 -5.06
N ALA A 541 -14.50 22.48 -5.28
CA ALA A 541 -13.65 22.42 -6.47
C ALA A 541 -12.59 21.31 -6.38
N ASP A 542 -12.16 20.97 -5.17
CA ASP A 542 -11.11 19.98 -4.92
C ASP A 542 -11.62 18.53 -5.05
N THR A 543 -12.91 18.31 -5.32
CA THR A 543 -13.46 16.97 -5.56
C THR A 543 -13.03 16.38 -6.90
N LEU A 544 -12.54 17.21 -7.83
CA LEU A 544 -12.05 16.75 -9.13
C LEU A 544 -10.77 15.91 -8.97
N ILE A 545 -10.76 14.72 -9.57
CA ILE A 545 -9.62 13.80 -9.61
C ILE A 545 -8.41 14.45 -10.29
N GLY A 546 -8.64 15.17 -11.40
CA GLY A 546 -7.59 15.91 -12.09
C GLY A 546 -7.00 17.05 -11.24
N ALA A 547 -7.80 17.69 -10.38
CA ALA A 547 -7.31 18.72 -9.46
C ALA A 547 -6.39 18.12 -8.40
N SER A 548 -6.76 16.95 -7.86
CA SER A 548 -5.94 16.21 -6.90
C SER A 548 -4.61 15.79 -7.49
N LEU A 549 -4.56 15.22 -8.70
CA LEU A 549 -3.27 14.88 -9.32
C LEU A 549 -2.37 16.10 -9.58
N ARG A 550 -2.95 17.24 -10.00
CA ARG A 550 -2.17 18.48 -10.19
C ARG A 550 -1.58 19.00 -8.87
N ARG A 551 -2.33 18.85 -7.77
CA ARG A 551 -1.84 19.15 -6.42
C ARG A 551 -0.66 18.25 -6.07
N GLU A 552 -0.81 16.95 -6.27
CA GLU A 552 0.25 15.97 -5.97
C GLU A 552 1.49 16.16 -6.85
N MET A 553 1.36 16.57 -8.12
CA MET A 553 2.53 16.95 -8.93
C MET A 553 3.29 18.13 -8.32
N GLU A 554 2.58 19.16 -7.87
CA GLU A 554 3.19 20.35 -7.27
C GLU A 554 3.88 20.05 -5.93
N GLU A 555 3.29 19.14 -5.13
CA GLU A 555 3.80 18.68 -3.85
C GLU A 555 4.98 17.71 -4.00
N GLU A 556 4.78 16.61 -4.73
CA GLU A 556 5.72 15.48 -4.77
C GLU A 556 6.81 15.60 -5.82
N LEU A 557 6.55 16.23 -6.98
CA LEU A 557 7.53 16.35 -8.07
C LEU A 557 8.30 17.67 -8.05
N PHE A 558 7.67 18.75 -7.58
CA PHE A 558 8.24 20.10 -7.61
C PHE A 558 8.53 20.67 -6.21
N GLY A 559 8.42 19.83 -5.16
CA GLY A 559 8.95 20.11 -3.82
C GLY A 559 8.28 21.25 -3.07
N ARG A 560 7.02 21.60 -3.37
CA ARG A 560 6.34 22.70 -2.68
C ARG A 560 5.66 22.26 -1.39
N VAL A 561 6.37 22.50 -0.29
CA VAL A 561 5.92 22.28 1.10
C VAL A 561 4.63 23.04 1.46
N GLU A 562 4.25 24.11 0.74
CA GLU A 562 3.00 24.84 1.02
C GLU A 562 1.74 24.11 0.53
N VAL A 563 1.91 23.14 -0.36
CA VAL A 563 0.84 22.27 -0.87
C VAL A 563 0.82 20.94 -0.11
N ASP A 564 1.84 20.71 0.73
CA ASP A 564 2.04 19.50 1.52
C ASP A 564 0.85 19.24 2.47
N SER A 565 0.13 18.17 2.14
CA SER A 565 -0.98 17.64 2.93
C SER A 565 -0.58 17.23 4.35
N THR A 566 0.70 17.12 4.66
CA THR A 566 1.22 16.84 6.00
C THR A 566 1.71 18.08 6.74
N ALA A 567 1.89 19.22 6.05
CA ALA A 567 2.34 20.48 6.64
C ALA A 567 1.20 21.25 7.35
N ASP A 568 1.52 21.79 8.53
CA ASP A 568 0.57 22.29 9.54
C ASP A 568 -0.16 23.60 9.19
N VAL A 569 0.18 24.30 8.09
CA VAL A 569 -0.50 25.59 7.81
C VAL A 569 -0.69 25.88 6.33
N HIS A 570 -1.89 25.57 5.82
CA HIS A 570 -2.41 26.14 4.58
C HIS A 570 -2.79 27.61 4.81
N ARG A 571 -1.79 28.51 4.88
CA ARG A 571 -2.02 29.95 5.14
C ARG A 571 -2.65 30.67 3.97
N ALA A 572 -2.51 30.13 2.76
CA ALA A 572 -3.00 30.75 1.54
C ALA A 572 -4.42 30.26 1.25
N ALA A 573 -5.35 31.17 0.97
CA ALA A 573 -6.72 30.81 0.59
C ALA A 573 -6.82 30.00 -0.72
N ALA A 574 -5.89 30.24 -1.66
CA ALA A 574 -5.78 29.50 -2.92
C ALA A 574 -4.33 29.01 -3.13
N PRO A 575 -3.94 27.85 -2.58
CA PRO A 575 -2.57 27.32 -2.67
C PRO A 575 -2.11 27.08 -4.13
N MET A 576 -3.05 26.65 -4.97
CA MET A 576 -2.87 26.40 -6.41
C MET A 576 -3.12 27.63 -7.30
N HIS A 577 -3.14 28.85 -6.74
CA HIS A 577 -3.27 30.07 -7.54
C HIS A 577 -2.11 30.21 -8.55
N PRO A 578 -2.35 30.63 -9.82
CA PRO A 578 -1.31 30.64 -10.86
C PRO A 578 -0.01 31.39 -10.50
N THR A 579 -0.10 32.46 -9.72
CA THR A 579 1.07 33.23 -9.27
C THR A 579 1.89 32.56 -8.17
N ARG A 580 1.35 31.53 -7.53
CA ARG A 580 2.03 30.74 -6.48
C ARG A 580 2.66 29.47 -7.02
N LEU A 581 2.21 28.98 -8.18
CA LEU A 581 2.72 27.76 -8.79
C LEU A 581 4.24 27.81 -8.95
N SER A 582 4.88 26.65 -8.81
CA SER A 582 6.28 26.42 -9.18
C SER A 582 6.50 26.81 -10.65
N GLU A 583 7.73 27.14 -11.02
CA GLU A 583 8.05 27.45 -12.42
C GLU A 583 7.71 26.29 -13.38
N PRO A 584 8.05 25.01 -13.06
CA PRO A 584 7.66 23.87 -13.88
C PRO A 584 6.14 23.74 -14.03
N MET A 585 5.38 23.85 -12.93
CA MET A 585 3.93 23.70 -12.99
C MET A 585 3.24 24.85 -13.73
N ARG A 586 3.72 26.09 -13.57
CA ARG A 586 3.22 27.22 -14.33
C ARG A 586 3.43 27.00 -15.83
N TRP A 587 4.61 26.55 -16.24
CA TRP A 587 4.90 26.20 -17.64
C TRP A 587 3.91 25.15 -18.18
N LEU A 588 3.63 24.10 -17.40
CA LEU A 588 2.69 23.05 -17.80
C LEU A 588 1.26 23.54 -17.92
N MET A 589 0.85 24.50 -17.08
CA MET A 589 -0.51 25.04 -17.06
C MET A 589 -0.73 26.19 -18.06
N ASP A 590 0.34 26.83 -18.55
CA ASP A 590 0.24 27.96 -19.48
C ASP A 590 -0.31 27.57 -20.86
N GLU A 591 -0.10 26.32 -21.30
CA GLU A 591 -0.57 25.80 -22.59
C GLU A 591 -1.24 24.43 -22.41
N PRO A 592 -2.52 24.25 -22.83
CA PRO A 592 -3.28 23.02 -22.59
C PRO A 592 -2.61 21.74 -23.13
N ASP A 593 -1.88 21.84 -24.24
CA ASP A 593 -1.28 20.68 -24.92
C ASP A 593 0.04 20.20 -24.27
N ARG A 594 0.56 20.93 -23.27
CA ARG A 594 1.83 20.55 -22.59
C ARG A 594 1.65 19.42 -21.59
N LEU A 595 0.48 19.30 -20.99
CA LEU A 595 0.19 18.34 -19.93
C LEU A 595 -1.10 17.59 -20.26
N ARG A 596 -0.99 16.29 -20.50
CA ARG A 596 -2.13 15.39 -20.64
C ARG A 596 -2.27 14.54 -19.38
N MET A 597 -3.46 14.51 -18.81
CA MET A 597 -3.79 13.66 -17.66
C MET A 597 -5.02 12.82 -18.01
N GLU A 598 -4.91 11.52 -17.82
CA GLU A 598 -5.98 10.56 -18.10
C GLU A 598 -6.15 9.61 -16.92
N CYS A 599 -7.39 9.31 -16.55
CA CYS A 599 -7.69 8.12 -15.76
C CYS A 599 -7.66 6.91 -16.68
N THR A 600 -6.81 5.95 -16.36
CA THR A 600 -6.60 4.73 -17.15
C THR A 600 -7.34 3.54 -16.56
N GLY A 601 -7.57 3.54 -15.24
CA GLY A 601 -8.38 2.53 -14.59
C GLY A 601 -8.85 2.93 -13.19
N PHE A 602 -9.80 2.16 -12.69
CA PHE A 602 -10.35 2.28 -11.34
C PHE A 602 -10.45 0.91 -10.67
N GLY A 603 -10.26 0.88 -9.36
CA GLY A 603 -10.47 -0.32 -8.57
C GLY A 603 -10.46 -0.06 -7.08
N LEU A 604 -10.71 -1.13 -6.33
CA LEU A 604 -10.82 -1.11 -4.87
C LEU A 604 -9.72 -1.99 -4.29
N ASN A 605 -8.79 -1.40 -3.56
CA ASN A 605 -7.70 -2.13 -2.93
C ASN A 605 -8.21 -2.91 -1.72
N LEU A 606 -8.28 -4.24 -1.85
CA LEU A 606 -8.81 -5.12 -0.81
C LEU A 606 -7.98 -5.13 0.48
N ILE A 607 -6.77 -4.57 0.48
CA ILE A 607 -5.95 -4.44 1.70
C ILE A 607 -6.68 -3.60 2.75
N SER A 608 -7.16 -2.41 2.38
CA SER A 608 -7.83 -1.46 3.26
C SER A 608 -9.26 -1.11 2.83
N GLY A 609 -9.70 -1.58 1.66
CA GLY A 609 -10.96 -1.18 1.02
C GLY A 609 -10.87 0.17 0.28
N ASN A 610 -9.66 0.73 0.09
CA ASN A 610 -9.53 2.03 -0.52
C ASN A 610 -9.90 2.03 -2.00
N TYR A 611 -10.43 3.14 -2.51
CA TYR A 611 -10.57 3.32 -3.95
C TYR A 611 -9.27 3.87 -4.56
N GLU A 612 -8.97 3.45 -5.79
CA GLU A 612 -7.72 3.78 -6.48
C GLU A 612 -8.02 4.25 -7.91
N PHE A 613 -7.73 5.52 -8.20
CA PHE A 613 -7.73 6.05 -9.57
C PHE A 613 -6.35 5.92 -10.20
N ALA A 614 -6.16 4.85 -10.98
CA ALA A 614 -4.97 4.69 -11.81
C ALA A 614 -5.00 5.71 -12.94
N SER A 615 -3.90 6.46 -13.08
CA SER A 615 -3.81 7.57 -14.02
C SER A 615 -2.50 7.55 -14.82
N LEU A 616 -2.52 8.16 -15.99
CA LEU A 616 -1.36 8.45 -16.81
C LEU A 616 -1.20 9.96 -16.92
N ILE A 617 -0.01 10.45 -16.62
CA ILE A 617 0.39 11.85 -16.78
C ILE A 617 1.46 11.89 -17.85
N VAL A 618 1.22 12.63 -18.94
CA VAL A 618 2.17 12.78 -20.04
C VAL A 618 2.52 14.24 -20.24
N ILE A 619 3.82 14.52 -20.21
CA ILE A 619 4.39 15.82 -20.60
C ILE A 619 5.02 15.64 -21.97
N GLU A 620 4.35 16.11 -23.01
CA GLU A 620 4.75 15.88 -24.42
C GLU A 620 5.84 16.86 -24.91
N ASP A 621 5.92 18.04 -24.29
CA ASP A 621 6.88 19.08 -24.66
C ASP A 621 8.30 18.70 -24.20
N GLU A 622 9.16 18.29 -25.15
CA GLU A 622 10.57 17.96 -24.89
C GLU A 622 11.37 19.11 -24.27
N GLY A 623 10.93 20.36 -24.50
CA GLY A 623 11.53 21.55 -23.89
C GLY A 623 11.41 21.54 -22.37
N PHE A 624 10.38 20.88 -21.82
CA PHE A 624 10.22 20.71 -20.39
C PHE A 624 11.41 19.96 -19.78
N TRP A 625 11.81 18.82 -20.35
CA TRP A 625 12.92 18.02 -19.81
C TRP A 625 14.23 18.81 -19.80
N SER A 626 14.52 19.53 -20.89
CA SER A 626 15.75 20.32 -20.98
C SER A 626 15.81 21.48 -19.98
N ARG A 627 14.66 22.05 -19.61
CA ARG A 627 14.58 23.23 -18.75
C ARG A 627 14.39 22.88 -17.27
N PHE A 628 13.52 21.90 -16.99
CA PHE A 628 13.02 21.60 -15.65
C PHE A 628 13.29 20.15 -15.23
N GLY A 629 13.88 19.30 -16.07
CA GLY A 629 14.19 17.92 -15.70
C GLY A 629 15.12 17.78 -14.49
N GLY A 630 15.90 18.83 -14.20
CA GLY A 630 16.73 18.92 -12.99
C GLY A 630 16.00 19.41 -11.73
N ASP A 631 14.79 19.95 -11.88
CA ASP A 631 13.95 20.41 -10.75
C ASP A 631 13.03 19.29 -10.23
N ILE A 632 13.01 18.13 -10.90
CA ILE A 632 12.25 16.96 -10.46
C ILE A 632 13.01 16.31 -9.31
N GLU A 633 12.56 16.60 -8.10
CA GLU A 633 13.09 16.03 -6.87
C GLU A 633 11.92 15.46 -6.07
N ALA A 634 11.91 14.14 -5.89
CA ALA A 634 10.89 13.52 -5.05
C ALA A 634 11.04 14.00 -3.61
N ASN A 635 9.91 14.32 -2.98
CA ASN A 635 9.85 14.83 -1.61
C ASN A 635 10.46 13.87 -0.56
N TRP A 636 10.48 14.31 0.70
CA TRP A 636 11.01 13.58 1.86
C TRP A 636 10.32 12.21 2.11
N GLU A 637 9.14 11.97 1.53
CA GLU A 637 8.43 10.69 1.60
C GLU A 637 9.04 9.61 0.69
N SER A 638 9.95 9.98 -0.22
CA SER A 638 10.72 9.05 -1.04
C SER A 638 12.06 8.70 -0.39
N ALA A 639 12.42 7.41 -0.40
CA ALA A 639 13.79 6.96 -0.17
C ALA A 639 14.66 7.13 -1.44
N GLY A 640 14.02 7.26 -2.59
CA GLY A 640 14.67 7.58 -3.86
C GLY A 640 13.69 7.62 -5.03
N LEU A 641 14.11 8.32 -6.09
CA LEU A 641 13.41 8.40 -7.37
C LEU A 641 14.26 7.69 -8.45
N ARG A 642 13.62 6.83 -9.24
CA ARG A 642 14.25 6.07 -10.32
C ARG A 642 13.61 6.45 -11.66
N LEU A 643 14.47 6.58 -12.66
CA LEU A 643 14.11 6.90 -14.04
C LEU A 643 14.23 5.66 -14.91
N TYR A 644 13.17 5.35 -15.64
CA TYR A 644 13.17 4.29 -16.65
C TYR A 644 12.90 4.87 -18.04
N SER A 645 13.47 4.26 -19.07
CA SER A 645 13.16 4.61 -20.46
C SER A 645 11.96 3.81 -20.93
N SER A 646 11.01 4.47 -21.60
CA SER A 646 9.92 3.79 -22.31
C SER A 646 10.36 2.97 -23.52
N LEU A 647 11.65 2.98 -23.87
CA LEU A 647 12.25 2.16 -24.93
C LEU A 647 12.99 0.92 -24.39
N ASP A 648 13.07 0.74 -23.07
CA ASP A 648 13.75 -0.40 -22.46
C ASP A 648 12.75 -1.47 -22.02
N SER A 649 12.13 -2.14 -23.01
CA SER A 649 11.11 -3.18 -22.77
C SER A 649 11.56 -4.25 -21.79
N HIS A 650 12.85 -4.62 -21.82
CA HIS A 650 13.41 -5.66 -20.96
C HIS A 650 13.58 -5.19 -19.50
N LEU A 651 14.08 -3.98 -19.26
CA LEU A 651 14.17 -3.45 -17.90
C LEU A 651 12.77 -3.21 -17.30
N ILE A 652 11.81 -2.75 -18.11
CA ILE A 652 10.43 -2.59 -17.68
C ILE A 652 9.81 -3.94 -17.32
N ALA A 653 9.99 -4.98 -18.14
CA ALA A 653 9.49 -6.32 -17.82
C ALA A 653 10.07 -6.88 -16.49
N LYS A 654 11.36 -6.60 -16.20
CA LYS A 654 11.97 -6.93 -14.92
C LYS A 654 11.40 -6.13 -13.76
N LEU A 655 11.20 -4.83 -13.96
CA LEU A 655 10.63 -3.95 -12.95
C LEU A 655 9.21 -4.38 -12.57
N VAL A 656 8.39 -4.73 -13.55
CA VAL A 656 7.03 -5.22 -13.36
C VAL A 656 6.98 -6.49 -12.49
N ALA A 657 7.98 -7.36 -12.60
CA ALA A 657 8.08 -8.59 -11.82
C ALA A 657 8.60 -8.40 -10.38
N ASP A 658 8.93 -7.17 -9.96
CA ASP A 658 9.48 -6.90 -8.65
C ASP A 658 8.40 -7.04 -7.54
N GLU A 659 8.63 -7.92 -6.57
CA GLU A 659 7.67 -8.14 -5.47
C GLU A 659 7.64 -7.00 -4.43
N SER A 660 8.54 -6.03 -4.54
CA SER A 660 8.55 -4.83 -3.71
C SER A 660 7.54 -3.77 -4.16
N TRP A 661 6.82 -3.97 -5.27
CA TRP A 661 5.71 -3.08 -5.63
C TRP A 661 4.59 -3.07 -4.59
N SER A 662 4.05 -1.88 -4.34
CA SER A 662 2.70 -1.73 -3.81
C SER A 662 1.67 -2.25 -4.83
N ASN A 663 0.55 -2.79 -4.36
CA ASN A 663 -0.46 -3.38 -5.25
C ASN A 663 -1.14 -2.32 -6.12
N GLU A 664 -1.51 -1.20 -5.52
CA GLU A 664 -2.08 -0.03 -6.18
C GLU A 664 -1.06 0.64 -7.12
N GLY A 665 0.20 0.73 -6.72
CA GLY A 665 1.26 1.28 -7.56
C GLY A 665 1.51 0.44 -8.81
N LEU A 666 1.56 -0.88 -8.69
CA LEU A 666 1.72 -1.77 -9.85
C LEU A 666 0.49 -1.76 -10.76
N PHE A 667 -0.71 -1.68 -10.18
CA PHE A 667 -1.95 -1.50 -10.93
C PHE A 667 -1.91 -0.22 -11.79
N ALA A 668 -1.59 0.93 -11.19
CA ALA A 668 -1.46 2.18 -11.92
C ALA A 668 -0.33 2.18 -12.95
N PHE A 669 0.81 1.55 -12.61
CA PHE A 669 1.92 1.38 -13.53
C PHE A 669 1.51 0.60 -14.78
N LEU A 670 0.89 -0.57 -14.61
CA LEU A 670 0.48 -1.42 -15.74
C LEU A 670 -0.62 -0.77 -16.59
N GLN A 671 -1.63 -0.16 -15.98
CA GLN A 671 -2.66 0.60 -16.73
C GLN A 671 -2.05 1.79 -17.49
N GLY A 672 -1.14 2.53 -16.85
CA GLY A 672 -0.41 3.62 -17.47
C GLY A 672 0.47 3.17 -18.65
N LEU A 673 1.22 2.09 -18.50
CA LEU A 673 2.08 1.55 -19.57
C LEU A 673 1.26 1.12 -20.80
N ARG A 674 0.12 0.45 -20.59
CA ARG A 674 -0.78 0.06 -21.69
C ARG A 674 -1.29 1.28 -22.44
N ARG A 675 -1.78 2.28 -21.71
CA ARG A 675 -2.25 3.52 -22.33
C ARG A 675 -1.12 4.30 -23.02
N LEU A 676 0.08 4.29 -22.47
CA LEU A 676 1.24 4.92 -23.08
C LEU A 676 1.68 4.17 -24.35
N GLN A 677 1.55 2.85 -24.40
CA GLN A 677 1.82 2.06 -25.62
C GLN A 677 0.88 2.41 -26.77
N GLU A 678 -0.38 2.75 -26.48
CA GLU A 678 -1.35 3.20 -27.47
C GLU A 678 -1.06 4.61 -27.99
N THR A 679 -0.61 5.51 -27.11
CA THR A 679 -0.57 6.95 -27.40
C THR A 679 0.83 7.51 -27.65
N GLY A 680 1.88 6.86 -27.15
CA GLY A 680 3.26 7.37 -27.17
C GLY A 680 4.03 7.17 -28.48
N GLY A 681 3.43 6.52 -29.48
CA GLY A 681 3.98 6.40 -30.84
C GLY A 681 5.40 5.80 -30.87
N ARG A 682 6.34 6.50 -31.54
CA ARG A 682 7.72 6.01 -31.75
C ARG A 682 8.62 6.12 -30.51
N ARG A 683 8.16 6.75 -29.43
CA ARG A 683 8.92 6.89 -28.17
C ARG A 683 8.77 5.67 -27.26
N VAL A 684 8.00 4.68 -27.69
CA VAL A 684 7.57 3.57 -26.85
C VAL A 684 7.95 2.24 -27.49
N ASP A 685 8.68 1.44 -26.72
CA ASP A 685 8.93 0.01 -26.94
C ASP A 685 8.79 -0.67 -25.57
N LEU A 686 7.54 -0.96 -25.21
CA LEU A 686 7.16 -1.54 -23.92
C LEU A 686 6.77 -3.01 -24.09
N PRO A 687 6.94 -3.86 -23.05
CA PRO A 687 6.47 -5.24 -23.10
C PRO A 687 4.95 -5.28 -23.34
N ALA A 688 4.47 -6.30 -24.05
CA ALA A 688 3.02 -6.50 -24.19
C ALA A 688 2.42 -6.85 -22.83
N ILE A 689 1.28 -6.24 -22.52
CA ILE A 689 0.52 -6.44 -21.29
C ILE A 689 -0.92 -6.76 -21.67
N GLU A 690 -1.33 -7.98 -21.38
CA GLU A 690 -2.70 -8.49 -21.56
C GLU A 690 -3.40 -8.56 -20.20
N LEU A 691 -4.70 -8.31 -20.15
CA LEU A 691 -5.50 -8.47 -18.93
C LEU A 691 -6.39 -9.70 -19.05
N ASP A 692 -6.74 -10.25 -17.90
CA ASP A 692 -7.71 -11.35 -17.80
C ASP A 692 -9.16 -10.87 -17.73
#